data_AF-T0QRZ8-F1
#
_entry.id   AF-T0QRZ8-F1
#
_cell.length_a   1.000
_cell.length_b   1.000
_cell.length_c   1.000
_cell.angle_alpha   90.00
_cell.angle_beta   90.00
_cell.angle_gamma   90.00
#
_symmetry.space_group_name_H-M   'P 1'
#
loop_
_entity.id
_entity.type
_entity.pdbx_description
1 polymer ?
#
loop_
_entity_poly.entity_id
_entity_poly.type
_entity_poly.pdbx_seq_one_letter_code
_entity_poly.pdbx_strand_id
1 'polypeptide(L)'
;MAPDREATAGAPLTSRRICFTLFSYVLFFTDIPRSGLGYETLPYPLYSQVTETIYSSWGPYDYKIIAITRNSSGSLVASDGTTTVSGATIWSYKYDTCSIGLRALVQHFAIPGWNPCLLYATHCASDAVVDAASLFTMLDNVVTTIAGLNDDGASLRLQYMYNDVIHDAASFTNAFMNRELRTVRAFHLASPHDLCDPHRARRPSFCDQAWANFSSLAPSASLEGVAKAIEARFAAKVATLDGVQQIAEMIVLECAADFRPWVGGISRAQPHDFDVVTFLRVRNCSTTCKTVYVDDFRYEGSLFRTNVVYWYRLIRLLRLVGQTYNIVRTLMLFFGCYVAAGQKLRSALRLFLSIPAQVIIYGSWLPVVVFALAHAIDSAMVYCVVYRAFATLNGDFALSGEFAYFLTRALTCHMRNLWVFSVVTKMLLYSSTWVRTQHLLGFRGYVLALISFSAIFFDVRLLMLRNANVLLHTRVAPSQTVQLIRYQHTLPTNSRLWGLYLDATSLVLSFFVLRVLLRLCGVARLCDYTFVPYAATAYANTTLFSAAWSSLFVSLDDPVSVNAVVAPHWILFPKLPQHVLINLVWMTDPIEFGSQYCRTVPLEKGRVYVYLERVSGNVLYHPWSVNELEGVVEDVSSSVHLLRVDRLWELPWIDRIHCS
;
A
#
# COMPACT_ATOMS: atom_id res chain seq x y z
N MET A 1 -40.58 5.76 -40.11
CA MET A 1 -40.09 4.40 -40.40
C MET A 1 -39.22 3.99 -39.21
N ALA A 2 -39.62 3.00 -38.41
CA ALA A 2 -39.07 2.76 -37.07
C ALA A 2 -37.66 2.13 -37.12
N PRO A 3 -36.61 2.78 -36.57
CA PRO A 3 -35.24 2.24 -36.53
C PRO A 3 -35.03 1.18 -35.42
N ASP A 4 -36.11 0.52 -34.97
CA ASP A 4 -36.21 -0.21 -33.70
C ASP A 4 -35.43 -1.56 -33.64
N ARG A 5 -34.75 -1.99 -34.72
CA ARG A 5 -34.17 -3.35 -34.81
C ARG A 5 -32.65 -3.44 -34.95
N GLU A 6 -31.95 -2.45 -35.51
CA GLU A 6 -30.52 -2.63 -35.83
C GLU A 6 -29.57 -2.40 -34.64
N ALA A 7 -29.86 -1.47 -33.73
CA ALA A 7 -28.99 -1.19 -32.59
C ALA A 7 -28.88 -2.35 -31.59
N THR A 8 -29.87 -3.25 -31.56
CA THR A 8 -29.94 -4.37 -30.58
C THR A 8 -29.26 -5.66 -31.04
N ALA A 9 -28.78 -5.75 -32.28
CA ALA A 9 -28.46 -7.03 -32.93
C ALA A 9 -26.97 -7.43 -32.95
N GLY A 10 -26.00 -6.54 -32.71
CA GLY A 10 -24.60 -6.83 -33.13
C GLY A 10 -23.49 -6.94 -32.10
N ALA A 11 -23.74 -6.83 -30.79
CA ALA A 11 -22.71 -7.12 -29.78
C ALA A 11 -23.08 -8.43 -29.05
N PRO A 12 -22.33 -9.54 -29.23
CA PRO A 12 -22.63 -10.79 -28.53
C PRO A 12 -22.42 -10.61 -27.03
N LEU A 13 -23.54 -10.55 -26.30
CA LEU A 13 -23.57 -10.45 -24.85
C LEU A 13 -23.28 -11.84 -24.25
N THR A 14 -22.00 -12.17 -24.08
CA THR A 14 -21.60 -13.42 -23.42
C THR A 14 -21.89 -13.37 -21.92
N SER A 15 -22.30 -14.50 -21.31
CA SER A 15 -22.52 -14.60 -19.86
C SER A 15 -21.30 -14.14 -19.06
N ARG A 16 -20.11 -14.43 -19.57
CA ARG A 16 -18.84 -13.96 -19.01
C ARG A 16 -18.78 -12.44 -18.91
N ARG A 17 -19.06 -11.71 -20.00
CA ARG A 17 -19.06 -10.24 -20.00
C ARG A 17 -20.09 -9.69 -19.01
N ILE A 18 -21.28 -10.28 -18.95
CA ILE A 18 -22.32 -9.88 -17.98
C ILE A 18 -21.79 -10.01 -16.55
N CYS A 19 -21.21 -11.17 -16.19
CA CYS A 19 -20.66 -11.40 -14.85
C CYS A 19 -19.57 -10.39 -14.49
N PHE A 20 -18.59 -10.16 -15.37
CA PHE A 20 -17.52 -9.18 -15.12
C PHE A 20 -18.07 -7.76 -14.98
N THR A 21 -18.99 -7.35 -15.87
CA THR A 21 -19.62 -6.03 -15.83
C THR A 21 -20.40 -5.82 -14.53
N LEU A 22 -21.25 -6.77 -14.15
CA LEU A 22 -22.02 -6.69 -12.89
C LEU A 22 -21.11 -6.64 -11.67
N PHE A 23 -20.10 -7.51 -11.60
CA PHE A 23 -19.13 -7.52 -10.50
C PHE A 23 -18.35 -6.20 -10.41
N SER A 24 -17.98 -5.63 -11.55
CA SER A 24 -17.29 -4.33 -11.61
C SER A 24 -18.14 -3.20 -11.06
N TYR A 25 -19.42 -3.15 -11.44
CA TYR A 25 -20.34 -2.15 -10.89
C TYR A 25 -20.58 -2.35 -9.41
N VAL A 26 -20.76 -3.59 -8.94
CA VAL A 26 -20.90 -3.88 -7.50
C VAL A 26 -19.68 -3.38 -6.75
N LEU A 27 -18.45 -3.75 -7.17
CA LEU A 27 -17.22 -3.28 -6.53
C LEU A 27 -17.07 -1.76 -6.58
N PHE A 28 -17.45 -1.13 -7.69
CA PHE A 28 -17.36 0.31 -7.89
C PHE A 28 -18.35 1.08 -7.02
N PHE A 29 -19.64 0.72 -7.04
CA PHE A 29 -20.66 1.39 -6.24
C PHE A 29 -20.47 1.16 -4.73
N THR A 30 -19.89 0.01 -4.37
CA THR A 30 -19.56 -0.30 -2.97
C THR A 30 -18.17 0.18 -2.55
N ASP A 31 -17.40 0.87 -3.41
CA ASP A 31 -16.04 1.30 -3.06
C ASP A 31 -16.03 2.14 -1.78
N ILE A 32 -16.79 3.24 -1.74
CA ILE A 32 -16.88 4.11 -0.56
C ILE A 32 -17.51 3.39 0.66
N PRO A 33 -18.68 2.71 0.55
CA PRO A 33 -19.24 1.96 1.67
C PRO A 33 -18.28 0.91 2.27
N ARG A 34 -17.50 0.22 1.43
CA ARG A 34 -16.58 -0.86 1.84
C ARG A 34 -15.28 -0.32 2.42
N SER A 35 -14.66 0.64 1.74
CA SER A 35 -13.30 1.11 2.07
C SER A 35 -13.31 2.37 2.96
N GLY A 36 -14.40 3.14 2.95
CA GLY A 36 -14.55 4.39 3.68
C GLY A 36 -13.96 5.59 2.97
N LEU A 37 -14.22 6.78 3.50
CA LEU A 37 -13.84 8.06 2.89
C LEU A 37 -12.42 8.52 3.25
N GLY A 38 -11.75 7.86 4.19
CA GLY A 38 -10.45 8.25 4.73
C GLY A 38 -10.41 8.02 6.23
N TYR A 39 -9.47 8.66 6.92
CA TYR A 39 -9.29 8.56 8.36
C TYR A 39 -9.92 9.77 9.07
N GLU A 40 -11.18 9.66 9.47
CA GLU A 40 -11.79 10.64 10.40
C GLU A 40 -11.19 10.50 11.80
N THR A 41 -10.99 9.25 12.21
CA THR A 41 -10.21 8.83 13.37
C THR A 41 -9.38 7.62 12.94
N LEU A 42 -8.32 7.32 13.70
CA LEU A 42 -7.62 6.06 13.50
C LEU A 42 -8.40 4.91 14.16
N PRO A 43 -8.32 3.67 13.63
CA PRO A 43 -9.08 2.53 14.16
C PRO A 43 -8.72 2.19 15.61
N TYR A 44 -9.68 2.31 16.54
CA TYR A 44 -9.56 1.84 17.93
C TYR A 44 -9.99 0.35 18.04
N PRO A 45 -9.36 -0.48 18.89
CA PRO A 45 -8.26 -0.19 19.83
C PRO A 45 -6.85 -0.28 19.21
N LEU A 46 -6.73 -0.57 17.92
CA LEU A 46 -5.43 -0.77 17.26
C LEU A 46 -4.53 0.49 17.32
N TYR A 47 -5.15 1.67 17.28
CA TYR A 47 -4.50 2.95 17.45
C TYR A 47 -5.14 3.72 18.61
N SER A 48 -4.35 4.01 19.64
CA SER A 48 -4.75 4.84 20.78
C SER A 48 -4.12 6.21 20.65
N GLN A 49 -4.90 7.27 20.82
CA GLN A 49 -4.39 8.64 20.72
C GLN A 49 -3.61 9.00 21.99
N VAL A 50 -2.34 9.37 21.84
CA VAL A 50 -1.47 9.80 22.95
C VAL A 50 -1.40 11.33 23.02
N THR A 51 -1.27 11.97 21.86
CA THR A 51 -1.34 13.44 21.69
C THR A 51 -2.15 13.79 20.45
N GLU A 52 -2.25 15.07 20.08
CA GLU A 52 -2.99 15.52 18.90
C GLU A 52 -2.51 14.86 17.60
N THR A 53 -1.22 14.50 17.53
CA THR A 53 -0.60 13.93 16.31
C THR A 53 0.16 12.63 16.55
N ILE A 54 0.26 12.14 17.80
CA ILE A 54 0.96 10.89 18.14
C ILE A 54 -0.05 9.86 18.62
N TYR A 55 0.08 8.65 18.10
CA TYR A 55 -0.75 7.50 18.42
C TYR A 55 0.13 6.32 18.84
N SER A 56 -0.31 5.54 19.82
CA SER A 56 0.20 4.19 20.01
C SER A 56 -0.30 3.33 18.86
N SER A 57 0.57 2.57 18.22
CA SER A 57 0.25 1.77 17.02
C SER A 57 0.47 0.27 17.22
N TRP A 58 1.21 -0.09 18.26
CA TRP A 58 1.52 -1.46 18.62
C TRP A 58 2.05 -1.48 20.06
N GLY A 59 1.61 -2.46 20.84
CA GLY A 59 1.88 -2.51 22.27
C GLY A 59 1.11 -1.45 23.06
N PRO A 60 1.58 -1.12 24.28
CA PRO A 60 2.82 -1.61 24.88
C PRO A 60 2.75 -3.07 25.32
N TYR A 61 3.84 -3.81 25.16
CA TYR A 61 4.00 -5.19 25.64
C TYR A 61 5.10 -5.26 26.69
N ASP A 62 4.89 -6.14 27.67
CA ASP A 62 5.90 -6.54 28.64
C ASP A 62 5.87 -8.06 28.80
N TYR A 63 7.03 -8.70 28.71
CA TYR A 63 7.08 -10.16 28.76
C TYR A 63 8.47 -10.68 29.12
N LYS A 64 8.48 -11.87 29.72
CA LYS A 64 9.71 -12.61 30.05
C LYS A 64 10.11 -13.44 28.83
N ILE A 65 11.40 -13.40 28.48
CA ILE A 65 11.97 -14.35 27.53
C ILE A 65 12.37 -15.62 28.27
N ILE A 66 13.22 -15.45 29.30
CA ILE A 66 13.74 -16.59 30.05
C ILE A 66 14.28 -16.15 31.42
N ALA A 67 14.12 -17.02 32.41
CA ALA A 67 14.80 -16.97 33.69
C ALA A 67 15.57 -18.28 33.88
N ILE A 68 16.87 -18.18 34.14
CA ILE A 68 17.77 -19.33 34.27
C ILE A 68 18.38 -19.32 35.66
N THR A 69 18.18 -20.40 36.39
CA THR A 69 18.69 -20.58 37.76
C THR A 69 19.69 -21.73 37.79
N ARG A 70 20.80 -21.53 38.49
CA ARG A 70 21.76 -22.58 38.81
C ARG A 70 21.37 -23.20 40.15
N ASN A 71 21.04 -24.49 40.11
CA ASN A 71 20.72 -25.25 41.32
C ASN A 71 21.98 -25.55 42.14
N SER A 72 21.79 -26.03 43.37
CA SER A 72 22.88 -26.46 44.27
C SER A 72 23.75 -27.58 43.67
N SER A 73 23.19 -28.42 42.79
CA SER A 73 23.92 -29.43 42.02
C SER A 73 24.77 -28.86 40.88
N GLY A 74 24.69 -27.55 40.61
CA GLY A 74 25.36 -26.89 39.50
C GLY A 74 24.60 -26.93 38.17
N SER A 75 23.52 -27.72 38.06
CA SER A 75 22.66 -27.79 36.88
C SER A 75 21.90 -26.49 36.66
N LEU A 76 21.68 -26.13 35.39
CA LEU A 76 20.88 -24.97 35.00
C LEU A 76 19.45 -25.41 34.71
N VAL A 77 18.49 -24.67 35.26
CA VAL A 77 17.05 -24.83 35.00
C VAL A 77 16.54 -23.52 34.44
N ALA A 78 15.98 -23.57 33.24
CA ALA A 78 15.39 -22.42 32.57
C ALA A 78 13.86 -22.46 32.65
N SER A 79 13.24 -21.29 32.73
CA SER A 79 11.79 -21.11 32.71
C SER A 79 11.43 -19.87 31.91
N ASP A 80 10.34 -19.94 31.14
CA ASP A 80 9.74 -18.80 30.44
C ASP A 80 8.82 -17.96 31.36
N GLY A 81 8.70 -18.33 32.64
CA GLY A 81 7.80 -17.74 33.63
C GLY A 81 6.53 -18.55 33.86
N THR A 82 6.18 -19.47 32.97
CA THR A 82 5.02 -20.36 33.10
C THR A 82 5.42 -21.82 33.22
N THR A 83 6.41 -22.25 32.44
CA THR A 83 6.88 -23.63 32.36
C THR A 83 8.39 -23.71 32.40
N THR A 84 8.92 -24.91 32.58
CA THR A 84 10.36 -25.17 32.43
C THR A 84 10.67 -25.42 30.96
N VAL A 85 11.72 -24.77 30.46
CA VAL A 85 12.10 -24.78 29.04
C VAL A 85 13.56 -25.18 28.89
N SER A 86 13.95 -25.70 27.72
CA SER A 86 15.33 -26.11 27.42
C SER A 86 16.24 -24.93 27.04
N GLY A 87 15.66 -23.77 26.74
CA GLY A 87 16.35 -22.60 26.23
C GLY A 87 15.36 -21.57 25.69
N ALA A 88 15.84 -20.65 24.86
CA ALA A 88 15.01 -19.62 24.23
C ALA A 88 15.13 -19.66 22.70
N THR A 89 14.08 -19.22 22.00
CA THR A 89 14.07 -19.23 20.54
C THR A 89 15.13 -18.28 19.98
N ILE A 90 15.73 -18.64 18.84
CA ILE A 90 16.67 -17.75 18.14
C ILE A 90 16.00 -16.42 17.77
N TRP A 91 14.68 -16.41 17.55
CA TRP A 91 13.92 -15.21 17.25
C TRP A 91 14.24 -14.06 18.20
N SER A 92 14.16 -14.30 19.50
CA SER A 92 14.40 -13.31 20.56
C SER A 92 15.81 -12.72 20.53
N TYR A 93 16.81 -13.42 19.99
CA TYR A 93 18.21 -12.97 19.98
C TYR A 93 18.76 -12.61 18.61
N LYS A 94 17.98 -12.79 17.53
CA LYS A 94 18.44 -12.55 16.14
C LYS A 94 17.47 -11.73 15.28
N TYR A 95 16.18 -12.01 15.36
CA TYR A 95 15.18 -11.51 14.41
C TYR A 95 14.28 -10.43 15.00
N ASP A 96 14.03 -10.53 16.30
CA ASP A 96 13.27 -9.57 17.09
C ASP A 96 13.95 -8.18 17.11
N THR A 97 13.15 -7.12 17.09
CA THR A 97 13.59 -5.73 17.25
C THR A 97 14.35 -5.52 18.55
N CYS A 98 13.91 -6.15 19.64
CA CYS A 98 14.60 -6.10 20.94
C CYS A 98 16.02 -6.68 20.90
N SER A 99 16.34 -7.53 19.92
CA SER A 99 17.68 -8.12 19.78
C SER A 99 18.71 -7.17 19.16
N ILE A 100 18.25 -6.14 18.44
CA ILE A 100 19.13 -5.29 17.61
C ILE A 100 20.12 -4.53 18.50
N GLY A 101 19.62 -3.90 19.56
CA GLY A 101 20.44 -3.10 20.44
C GLY A 101 21.46 -3.95 21.20
N LEU A 102 21.03 -5.11 21.69
CA LEU A 102 21.87 -6.11 22.32
C LEU A 102 23.00 -6.58 21.40
N ARG A 103 22.67 -7.00 20.18
CA ARG A 103 23.67 -7.48 19.21
C ARG A 103 24.68 -6.39 18.82
N ALA A 104 24.24 -5.14 18.72
CA ALA A 104 25.16 -4.04 18.45
C ALA A 104 26.17 -3.82 19.59
N LEU A 105 25.74 -3.93 20.85
CA LEU A 105 26.65 -3.88 22.01
C LEU A 105 27.64 -5.05 21.99
N VAL A 106 27.15 -6.26 21.72
CA VAL A 106 27.96 -7.48 21.61
C VAL A 106 29.03 -7.34 20.54
N GLN A 107 28.67 -6.88 19.34
CA GLN A 107 29.61 -6.66 18.25
C GLN A 107 30.61 -5.54 18.58
N HIS A 108 30.15 -4.42 19.16
CA HIS A 108 31.00 -3.27 19.45
C HIS A 108 32.07 -3.57 20.50
N PHE A 109 31.69 -4.27 21.57
CA PHE A 109 32.58 -4.60 22.69
C PHE A 109 33.20 -5.99 22.59
N ALA A 110 32.98 -6.69 21.47
CA ALA A 110 33.47 -8.06 21.23
C ALA A 110 33.15 -9.02 22.40
N ILE A 111 31.89 -9.00 22.87
CA ILE A 111 31.46 -9.79 24.03
C ILE A 111 31.54 -11.30 23.70
N PRO A 112 32.26 -12.12 24.49
CA PRO A 112 32.49 -13.52 24.18
C PRO A 112 31.26 -14.41 24.45
N GLY A 113 31.29 -15.63 23.91
CA GLY A 113 30.27 -16.66 24.14
C GLY A 113 29.05 -16.57 23.21
N TRP A 114 28.98 -15.56 22.34
CA TRP A 114 27.89 -15.41 21.39
C TRP A 114 28.07 -16.30 20.17
N ASN A 115 27.02 -17.06 19.83
CA ASN A 115 27.02 -17.88 18.61
C ASN A 115 27.08 -16.96 17.36
N PRO A 116 28.03 -17.18 16.42
CA PRO A 116 28.16 -16.38 15.20
C PRO A 116 26.88 -16.28 14.38
N CYS A 117 26.00 -17.28 14.46
CA CYS A 117 24.75 -17.31 13.71
C CYS A 117 23.77 -16.21 14.19
N LEU A 118 23.78 -15.86 15.49
CA LEU A 118 22.95 -14.80 16.06
C LEU A 118 23.39 -13.42 15.57
N LEU A 119 24.68 -13.27 15.29
CA LEU A 119 25.29 -12.03 14.79
C LEU A 119 25.28 -11.93 13.26
N TYR A 120 24.54 -12.80 12.56
CA TYR A 120 24.48 -12.88 11.09
C TYR A 120 25.83 -13.17 10.42
N ALA A 121 26.84 -13.66 11.16
CA ALA A 121 28.12 -14.08 10.59
C ALA A 121 28.00 -15.46 9.90
N THR A 122 27.07 -16.30 10.36
CA THR A 122 26.74 -17.60 9.77
C THR A 122 25.22 -17.85 9.74
N HIS A 123 24.77 -18.84 8.96
CA HIS A 123 23.37 -19.27 8.96
C HIS A 123 23.03 -20.02 10.26
N CYS A 124 21.83 -19.76 10.81
CA CYS A 124 21.29 -20.56 11.92
C CYS A 124 20.48 -21.73 11.36
N ALA A 125 20.38 -22.84 12.10
CA ALA A 125 19.48 -23.93 11.76
C ALA A 125 17.99 -23.51 11.89
N SER A 126 17.13 -24.09 11.05
CA SER A 126 15.78 -23.60 10.72
C SER A 126 14.79 -23.52 11.88
N ASP A 127 15.00 -24.26 12.98
CA ASP A 127 14.12 -24.31 14.16
C ASP A 127 14.93 -24.24 15.46
N ALA A 128 16.10 -23.61 15.42
CA ALA A 128 17.03 -23.72 16.53
C ALA A 128 16.59 -22.88 17.74
N VAL A 129 16.71 -23.52 18.90
CA VAL A 129 16.64 -22.95 20.24
C VAL A 129 18.09 -22.75 20.70
N VAL A 130 18.38 -21.60 21.31
CA VAL A 130 19.65 -21.40 22.04
C VAL A 130 19.50 -22.08 23.39
N ASP A 131 20.30 -23.11 23.64
CA ASP A 131 20.23 -23.89 24.87
C ASP A 131 20.47 -23.02 26.11
N ALA A 132 19.86 -23.40 27.22
CA ALA A 132 19.94 -22.64 28.46
C ALA A 132 21.37 -22.44 28.97
N ALA A 133 22.29 -23.37 28.72
CA ALA A 133 23.68 -23.24 29.18
C ALA A 133 24.46 -22.20 28.40
N SER A 134 24.41 -22.27 27.06
CA SER A 134 24.98 -21.26 26.18
C SER A 134 24.37 -19.89 26.45
N LEU A 135 23.05 -19.82 26.61
CA LEU A 135 22.36 -18.57 26.87
C LEU A 135 22.73 -17.96 28.23
N PHE A 136 22.84 -18.78 29.27
CA PHE A 136 23.29 -18.34 30.59
C PHE A 136 24.67 -17.68 30.49
N THR A 137 25.62 -18.32 29.81
CA THR A 137 26.97 -17.77 29.61
C THR A 137 26.95 -16.50 28.75
N MET A 138 26.17 -16.47 27.67
CA MET A 138 26.03 -15.28 26.81
C MET A 138 25.53 -14.06 27.59
N LEU A 139 24.45 -14.22 28.36
CA LEU A 139 23.85 -13.14 29.13
C LEU A 139 24.74 -12.72 30.30
N ASP A 140 25.38 -13.67 30.99
CA ASP A 140 26.33 -13.38 32.06
C ASP A 140 27.54 -12.58 31.56
N ASN A 141 28.06 -12.91 30.37
CA ASN A 141 29.13 -12.15 29.73
C ASN A 141 28.68 -10.73 29.37
N VAL A 142 27.45 -10.55 28.87
CA VAL A 142 26.89 -9.22 28.59
C VAL A 142 26.81 -8.37 29.85
N VAL A 143 26.26 -8.92 30.93
CA VAL A 143 26.16 -8.21 32.21
C VAL A 143 27.55 -7.88 32.75
N THR A 144 28.49 -8.82 32.69
CA THR A 144 29.89 -8.61 33.13
C THR A 144 30.56 -7.49 32.34
N THR A 145 30.48 -7.51 31.01
CA THR A 145 31.14 -6.50 30.18
C THR A 145 30.53 -5.12 30.41
N ILE A 146 29.20 -5.01 30.45
CA ILE A 146 28.52 -3.72 30.61
C ILE A 146 28.72 -3.15 32.01
N ALA A 147 28.65 -3.98 33.06
CA ALA A 147 28.94 -3.55 34.43
C ALA A 147 30.42 -3.16 34.63
N GLY A 148 31.32 -3.69 33.79
CA GLY A 148 32.74 -3.32 33.79
C GLY A 148 33.06 -2.07 32.96
N LEU A 149 32.11 -1.54 32.18
CA LEU A 149 32.26 -0.21 31.60
C LEU A 149 32.18 0.79 32.77
N ASN A 150 33.02 1.83 32.74
CA ASN A 150 32.95 2.94 33.70
C ASN A 150 31.48 3.41 33.87
N ASP A 151 31.18 4.05 35.01
CA ASP A 151 29.85 4.61 35.40
C ASP A 151 29.11 5.42 34.31
N ASP A 152 29.82 5.70 33.23
CA ASP A 152 29.37 6.32 32.01
C ASP A 152 28.40 5.50 31.14
N GLY A 153 28.36 4.17 31.30
CA GLY A 153 27.59 3.25 30.47
C GLY A 153 28.04 3.19 29.00
N ALA A 154 27.22 2.58 28.15
CA ALA A 154 27.41 2.57 26.70
C ALA A 154 26.31 3.33 25.98
N SER A 155 26.67 4.13 24.99
CA SER A 155 25.70 4.81 24.12
C SER A 155 26.18 4.66 22.69
N LEU A 156 25.43 3.90 21.90
CA LEU A 156 25.73 3.57 20.51
C LEU A 156 24.64 4.13 19.59
N ARG A 157 25.06 4.62 18.44
CA ARG A 157 24.19 4.83 17.28
C ARG A 157 24.46 3.71 16.30
N LEU A 158 23.41 3.04 15.85
CA LEU A 158 23.51 1.91 14.94
C LEU A 158 22.67 2.11 13.69
N GLN A 159 23.10 1.45 12.62
CA GLN A 159 22.36 1.25 11.38
C GLN A 159 22.18 -0.25 11.16
N TYR A 160 20.96 -0.66 10.84
CA TYR A 160 20.62 -2.07 10.61
C TYR A 160 19.69 -2.22 9.40
N MET A 161 19.65 -3.42 8.82
CA MET A 161 18.64 -3.80 7.82
C MET A 161 17.33 -4.15 8.52
N TYR A 162 16.19 -3.84 7.92
CA TYR A 162 14.90 -4.38 8.37
C TYR A 162 14.08 -4.81 7.15
N ASN A 163 14.47 -5.96 6.60
CA ASN A 163 13.80 -6.54 5.44
C ASN A 163 12.89 -7.65 5.93
N ASP A 164 11.62 -7.62 5.53
CA ASP A 164 10.64 -8.67 5.81
C ASP A 164 9.47 -8.65 4.81
N VAL A 165 9.58 -7.86 3.75
CA VAL A 165 8.55 -7.71 2.72
C VAL A 165 9.09 -8.19 1.37
N ILE A 166 8.22 -8.72 0.52
CA ILE A 166 8.62 -9.26 -0.79
C ILE A 166 9.29 -8.20 -1.67
N HIS A 167 8.80 -6.96 -1.69
CA HIS A 167 9.42 -5.90 -2.50
C HIS A 167 10.85 -5.56 -2.05
N ASP A 168 11.17 -5.70 -0.76
CA ASP A 168 12.54 -5.49 -0.26
C ASP A 168 13.50 -6.55 -0.83
N ALA A 169 13.04 -7.81 -0.89
CA ALA A 169 13.79 -8.90 -1.51
C ALA A 169 13.88 -8.79 -3.03
N ALA A 170 12.87 -8.20 -3.68
CA ALA A 170 12.87 -7.93 -5.11
C ALA A 170 13.71 -6.70 -5.51
N SER A 171 14.24 -5.94 -4.55
CA SER A 171 15.09 -4.79 -4.86
C SER A 171 16.42 -5.28 -5.47
N PHE A 172 16.60 -5.04 -6.77
CA PHE A 172 17.76 -5.55 -7.53
C PHE A 172 19.11 -4.96 -7.08
N THR A 173 19.10 -3.93 -6.23
CA THR A 173 20.34 -3.30 -5.74
C THR A 173 20.25 -3.00 -4.24
N ASN A 174 21.35 -3.23 -3.52
CA ASN A 174 21.50 -2.89 -2.10
C ASN A 174 21.34 -1.38 -1.77
N ALA A 175 21.24 -0.54 -2.80
CA ALA A 175 20.99 0.90 -2.68
C ALA A 175 19.54 1.22 -2.27
N PHE A 176 18.57 0.36 -2.60
CA PHE A 176 17.15 0.54 -2.26
C PHE A 176 16.70 -0.31 -1.06
N MET A 177 17.61 -1.09 -0.48
CA MET A 177 17.30 -1.87 0.73
C MET A 177 17.02 -0.95 1.91
N ASN A 178 15.99 -1.30 2.68
CA ASN A 178 15.55 -0.54 3.82
C ASN A 178 16.55 -0.63 4.98
N ARG A 179 17.16 0.52 5.29
CA ARG A 179 18.04 0.69 6.44
C ARG A 179 17.38 1.57 7.47
N GLU A 180 17.57 1.23 8.73
CA GLU A 180 17.00 1.94 9.87
C GLU A 180 18.09 2.35 10.84
N LEU A 181 17.83 3.45 11.56
CA LEU A 181 18.72 3.97 12.57
C LEU A 181 18.06 3.88 13.94
N ARG A 182 18.84 3.41 14.92
CA ARG A 182 18.45 3.36 16.32
C ARG A 182 19.57 3.85 17.22
N THR A 183 19.20 4.39 18.36
CA THR A 183 20.13 4.68 19.45
C THR A 183 19.95 3.61 20.52
N VAL A 184 21.06 3.06 21.00
CA VAL A 184 21.10 2.08 22.10
C VAL A 184 21.84 2.69 23.26
N ARG A 185 21.31 2.53 24.46
CA ARG A 185 21.96 2.95 25.70
C ARG A 185 21.91 1.82 26.70
N ALA A 186 23.03 1.58 27.36
CA ALA A 186 23.14 0.58 28.41
C ALA A 186 23.40 1.28 29.75
N PHE A 187 22.59 0.93 30.75
CA PHE A 187 22.69 1.41 32.11
C PHE A 187 22.92 0.22 33.04
N HIS A 188 23.81 0.39 34.01
CA HIS A 188 24.03 -0.59 35.08
C HIS A 188 23.42 -0.07 36.37
N LEU A 189 22.66 -0.94 37.03
CA LEU A 189 22.01 -0.68 38.30
C LEU A 189 22.56 -1.68 39.33
N ALA A 190 23.35 -1.17 40.27
CA ALA A 190 23.87 -1.96 41.39
C ALA A 190 22.84 -2.15 42.53
N SER A 191 21.76 -1.36 42.54
CA SER A 191 20.72 -1.39 43.57
C SER A 191 19.36 -0.97 42.99
N PRO A 192 18.24 -1.37 43.60
CA PRO A 192 16.92 -0.89 43.22
C PRO A 192 16.74 0.54 43.71
N HIS A 193 16.77 1.50 42.79
CA HIS A 193 16.59 2.92 43.06
C HIS A 193 15.80 3.55 41.92
N ASP A 194 15.33 4.78 42.10
CA ASP A 194 14.62 5.53 41.07
C ASP A 194 15.51 5.72 39.81
N LEU A 195 15.11 5.10 38.70
CA LEU A 195 15.80 5.19 37.41
C LEU A 195 15.68 6.59 36.81
N CYS A 196 14.59 7.29 37.12
CA CYS A 196 14.22 8.56 36.50
C CYS A 196 14.50 9.79 37.38
N ASP A 197 15.18 9.60 38.52
CA ASP A 197 15.62 10.66 39.43
C ASP A 197 16.28 11.82 38.66
N PRO A 198 15.70 13.04 38.73
CA PRO A 198 16.18 14.20 37.98
C PRO A 198 17.55 14.72 38.45
N HIS A 199 18.00 14.36 39.65
CA HIS A 199 19.30 14.77 40.17
C HIS A 199 20.45 13.92 39.62
N ARG A 200 20.14 12.83 38.93
CA ARG A 200 21.14 11.99 38.30
C ARG A 200 21.56 12.58 36.98
N ALA A 201 22.87 12.83 36.86
CA ALA A 201 23.48 13.29 35.62
C ALA A 201 23.21 12.32 34.45
N ARG A 202 22.99 11.03 34.73
CA ARG A 202 22.69 9.99 33.73
C ARG A 202 21.48 9.19 34.15
N ARG A 203 20.41 9.34 33.39
CA ARG A 203 19.18 8.55 33.46
C ARG A 203 18.78 8.10 32.04
N PRO A 204 17.97 7.04 31.91
CA PRO A 204 17.41 6.63 30.63
C PRO A 204 16.67 7.75 29.94
N SER A 205 16.76 7.83 28.60
CA SER A 205 16.09 8.92 27.87
C SER A 205 14.58 8.77 27.85
N PHE A 206 14.08 7.55 28.04
CA PHE A 206 12.66 7.25 28.14
C PHE A 206 12.00 7.96 29.34
N CYS A 207 12.76 8.31 30.38
CA CYS A 207 12.23 9.05 31.53
C CYS A 207 11.62 10.42 31.13
N ASP A 208 12.07 10.98 30.02
CA ASP A 208 11.58 12.26 29.46
C ASP A 208 10.66 12.05 28.25
N GLN A 209 10.26 10.81 27.94
CA GLN A 209 9.48 10.46 26.75
C GLN A 209 8.09 9.94 27.11
N ALA A 210 7.08 10.42 26.37
CA ALA A 210 5.68 10.12 26.65
C ALA A 210 5.34 8.62 26.57
N TRP A 211 6.10 7.83 25.82
CA TRP A 211 5.85 6.39 25.68
C TRP A 211 6.27 5.56 26.89
N ALA A 212 7.07 6.10 27.82
CA ALA A 212 7.45 5.35 29.02
C ALA A 212 6.27 5.13 29.99
N ASN A 213 5.19 5.90 29.83
CA ASN A 213 3.94 5.74 30.57
C ASN A 213 2.99 4.81 29.79
N PHE A 214 2.98 3.52 30.14
CA PHE A 214 2.20 2.52 29.42
C PHE A 214 0.68 2.72 29.59
N SER A 215 0.26 3.26 30.74
CA SER A 215 -1.16 3.58 30.98
C SER A 215 -1.72 4.63 30.03
N SER A 216 -0.88 5.54 29.51
CA SER A 216 -1.30 6.54 28.51
C SER A 216 -1.28 6.00 27.08
N LEU A 217 -0.49 4.96 26.81
CA LEU A 217 -0.35 4.35 25.49
C LEU A 217 -1.52 3.43 25.14
N ALA A 218 -2.02 2.69 26.12
CA ALA A 218 -3.21 1.87 25.94
C ALA A 218 -4.00 1.87 27.26
N PRO A 219 -5.29 2.26 27.25
CA PRO A 219 -6.13 2.21 28.45
C PRO A 219 -6.25 0.81 29.08
N SER A 220 -5.93 -0.24 28.31
CA SER A 220 -5.92 -1.63 28.74
C SER A 220 -4.53 -2.17 29.13
N ALA A 221 -3.49 -1.32 29.18
CA ALA A 221 -2.16 -1.77 29.60
C ALA A 221 -2.19 -2.19 31.08
N SER A 222 -1.59 -3.34 31.38
CA SER A 222 -1.45 -3.88 32.75
C SER A 222 -0.46 -3.07 33.61
N LEU A 223 0.44 -2.31 32.97
CA LEU A 223 1.50 -1.56 33.62
C LEU A 223 1.23 -0.05 33.60
N GLU A 224 1.52 0.62 34.72
CA GLU A 224 1.53 2.09 34.77
C GLU A 224 2.67 2.68 33.94
N GLY A 225 3.91 2.25 34.18
CA GLY A 225 5.08 2.80 33.50
C GLY A 225 6.33 1.92 33.60
N VAL A 226 7.19 2.02 32.59
CA VAL A 226 8.35 1.15 32.39
C VAL A 226 9.35 1.27 33.55
N ALA A 227 9.68 2.49 33.98
CA ALA A 227 10.63 2.72 35.07
C ALA A 227 10.21 2.01 36.37
N LYS A 228 8.99 2.27 36.85
CA LYS A 228 8.44 1.64 38.06
C LYS A 228 8.38 0.13 37.94
N ALA A 229 8.05 -0.41 36.76
CA ALA A 229 8.00 -1.85 36.54
C ALA A 229 9.40 -2.50 36.67
N ILE A 230 10.43 -1.85 36.12
CA ILE A 230 11.83 -2.28 36.22
C ILE A 230 12.29 -2.23 37.69
N GLU A 231 12.01 -1.12 38.38
CA GLU A 231 12.35 -0.92 39.80
C GLU A 231 11.69 -1.96 40.70
N ALA A 232 10.38 -2.15 40.54
CA ALA A 232 9.61 -3.12 41.31
C ALA A 232 10.13 -4.55 41.10
N ARG A 233 10.50 -4.91 39.86
CA ARG A 233 11.08 -6.23 39.56
C ARG A 233 12.44 -6.41 40.21
N PHE A 234 13.30 -5.39 40.16
CA PHE A 234 14.61 -5.45 40.81
C PHE A 234 14.45 -5.56 42.33
N ALA A 235 13.63 -4.70 42.93
CA ALA A 235 13.37 -4.70 44.37
C ALA A 235 12.77 -6.04 44.85
N ALA A 236 11.80 -6.58 44.11
CA ALA A 236 11.20 -7.87 44.41
C ALA A 236 12.23 -9.00 44.41
N LYS A 237 13.19 -8.99 43.47
CA LYS A 237 14.25 -10.00 43.47
C LYS A 237 15.21 -9.79 44.63
N VAL A 238 15.66 -8.57 44.89
CA VAL A 238 16.57 -8.24 46.01
C VAL A 238 15.99 -8.67 47.35
N ALA A 239 14.68 -8.52 47.55
CA ALA A 239 13.99 -8.94 48.77
C ALA A 239 14.05 -10.47 49.02
N THR A 240 14.35 -11.27 48.01
CA THR A 240 14.48 -12.74 48.13
C THR A 240 15.91 -13.22 48.37
N LEU A 241 16.89 -12.32 48.39
CA LEU A 241 18.32 -12.67 48.44
C LEU A 241 18.84 -12.66 49.88
N ASP A 242 19.86 -13.49 50.11
CA ASP A 242 20.71 -13.36 51.29
C ASP A 242 21.69 -12.19 51.08
N GLY A 243 21.41 -11.04 51.69
CA GLY A 243 22.20 -9.82 51.54
C GLY A 243 23.67 -9.92 51.98
N VAL A 244 24.08 -11.01 52.66
CA VAL A 244 25.49 -11.24 53.03
C VAL A 244 26.25 -11.98 51.93
N GLN A 245 25.59 -12.94 51.27
CA GLN A 245 26.25 -13.85 50.32
C GLN A 245 25.89 -13.57 48.87
N GLN A 246 24.77 -12.90 48.61
CA GLN A 246 24.22 -12.71 47.28
C GLN A 246 24.14 -11.24 46.92
N ILE A 247 24.59 -10.93 45.71
CA ILE A 247 24.55 -9.59 45.13
C ILE A 247 23.73 -9.67 43.86
N ALA A 248 22.76 -8.77 43.71
CA ALA A 248 22.03 -8.61 42.48
C ALA A 248 22.38 -7.31 41.78
N GLU A 249 22.38 -7.36 40.47
CA GLU A 249 22.55 -6.21 39.60
C GLU A 249 21.63 -6.35 38.39
N MET A 250 21.33 -5.22 37.78
CA MET A 250 20.49 -5.17 36.60
C MET A 250 21.13 -4.32 35.52
N ILE A 251 21.11 -4.82 34.29
CA ILE A 251 21.39 -4.01 33.11
C ILE A 251 20.06 -3.61 32.49
N VAL A 252 19.95 -2.33 32.15
CA VAL A 252 18.83 -1.79 31.39
C VAL A 252 19.36 -1.31 30.05
N LEU A 253 18.90 -1.95 28.98
CA LEU A 253 19.21 -1.60 27.61
C LEU A 253 18.00 -0.87 27.03
N GLU A 254 18.16 0.42 26.81
CA GLU A 254 17.18 1.24 26.11
C GLU A 254 17.55 1.28 24.62
N CYS A 255 16.62 0.91 23.75
CA CYS A 255 16.75 1.09 22.32
C CYS A 255 15.55 1.84 21.75
N ALA A 256 15.80 2.91 21.01
CA ALA A 256 14.75 3.68 20.37
C ALA A 256 15.15 4.07 18.94
N ALA A 257 14.20 3.93 18.02
CA ALA A 257 14.30 4.47 16.66
C ALA A 257 14.01 5.97 16.65
N ASP A 258 14.40 6.67 15.59
CA ASP A 258 13.91 8.03 15.37
C ASP A 258 12.48 7.98 14.77
N PHE A 259 11.74 9.10 14.81
CA PHE A 259 10.54 9.24 13.99
C PHE A 259 10.90 9.29 12.50
N ARG A 260 10.93 8.13 11.85
CA ARG A 260 11.35 7.96 10.46
C ARG A 260 10.22 8.37 9.51
N PRO A 261 10.36 9.41 8.67
CA PRO A 261 9.36 9.76 7.67
C PRO A 261 9.27 8.67 6.60
N TRP A 262 8.05 8.18 6.41
CA TRP A 262 7.67 7.32 5.29
C TRP A 262 7.16 8.24 4.19
N VAL A 263 8.01 8.51 3.21
CA VAL A 263 7.85 9.55 2.21
C VAL A 263 7.17 8.97 0.97
N GLY A 264 6.30 9.75 0.34
CA GLY A 264 5.58 9.35 -0.87
C GLY A 264 4.07 9.59 -0.80
N GLY A 265 3.58 10.12 0.32
CA GLY A 265 2.27 10.76 0.41
C GLY A 265 2.38 12.20 0.91
N ILE A 266 1.30 12.97 0.82
CA ILE A 266 1.23 14.33 1.37
C ILE A 266 1.01 14.31 2.90
N SER A 267 0.23 13.35 3.39
CA SER A 267 0.09 13.13 4.84
C SER A 267 1.39 12.58 5.43
N ARG A 268 1.70 13.03 6.65
CA ARG A 268 2.85 12.56 7.42
C ARG A 268 2.54 11.18 7.98
N ALA A 269 3.42 10.23 7.73
CA ALA A 269 3.45 8.93 8.39
C ALA A 269 4.86 8.73 8.95
N GLN A 270 5.01 8.76 10.27
CA GLN A 270 6.31 8.63 10.93
C GLN A 270 6.19 7.64 12.09
N PRO A 271 6.45 6.34 11.87
CA PRO A 271 6.55 5.40 12.97
C PRO A 271 7.81 5.64 13.82
N HIS A 272 7.72 5.23 15.08
CA HIS A 272 8.77 5.28 16.08
C HIS A 272 8.67 4.03 16.95
N ASP A 273 9.56 3.08 16.70
CA ASP A 273 9.65 1.86 17.50
C ASP A 273 10.58 2.08 18.69
N PHE A 274 10.19 1.52 19.84
CA PHE A 274 10.98 1.56 21.07
C PHE A 274 10.97 0.20 21.75
N ASP A 275 12.07 -0.12 22.41
CA ASP A 275 12.22 -1.31 23.23
C ASP A 275 13.19 -1.08 24.40
N VAL A 276 12.91 -1.75 25.51
CA VAL A 276 13.74 -1.79 26.69
C VAL A 276 13.95 -3.25 27.08
N VAL A 277 15.20 -3.68 27.11
CA VAL A 277 15.59 -5.03 27.54
C VAL A 277 16.27 -4.92 28.89
N THR A 278 15.86 -5.75 29.84
CA THR A 278 16.48 -5.82 31.17
C THR A 278 17.09 -7.19 31.40
N PHE A 279 18.33 -7.18 31.90
CA PHE A 279 19.00 -8.39 32.38
C PHE A 279 19.23 -8.27 33.86
N LEU A 280 18.51 -9.07 34.65
CA LEU A 280 18.76 -9.18 36.08
C LEU A 280 19.69 -10.35 36.33
N ARG A 281 20.81 -10.09 37.01
CA ARG A 281 21.79 -11.10 37.42
C ARG A 281 21.89 -11.18 38.93
N VAL A 282 21.96 -12.40 39.48
CA VAL A 282 22.36 -12.64 40.87
C VAL A 282 23.66 -13.44 40.91
N ARG A 283 24.61 -12.97 41.71
CA ARG A 283 25.87 -13.66 42.00
C ARG A 283 25.89 -14.11 43.45
N ASN A 284 26.37 -15.33 43.67
CA ASN A 284 26.72 -15.81 45.00
C ASN A 284 28.23 -15.61 45.21
N CYS A 285 28.58 -14.81 46.21
CA CYS A 285 29.91 -14.33 46.52
C CYS A 285 30.46 -14.86 47.85
N SER A 286 29.97 -16.01 48.36
CA SER A 286 30.47 -16.57 49.64
C SER A 286 31.97 -16.89 49.63
N THR A 287 32.55 -17.26 48.49
CA THR A 287 34.00 -17.51 48.34
C THR A 287 34.55 -16.93 47.04
N THR A 288 33.97 -17.31 45.91
CA THR A 288 34.23 -16.74 44.59
C THR A 288 32.90 -16.37 43.97
N CYS A 289 32.74 -15.11 43.57
CA CYS A 289 31.50 -14.62 42.96
C CYS A 289 31.18 -15.43 41.69
N LYS A 290 30.13 -16.25 41.76
CA LYS A 290 29.60 -17.01 40.63
C LYS A 290 28.16 -16.63 40.37
N THR A 291 27.81 -16.51 39.10
CA THR A 291 26.44 -16.23 38.70
C THR A 291 25.56 -17.45 38.97
N VAL A 292 24.47 -17.23 39.70
CA VAL A 292 23.48 -18.25 40.09
C VAL A 292 22.10 -18.02 39.49
N TYR A 293 21.83 -16.82 38.99
CA TYR A 293 20.55 -16.49 38.36
C TYR A 293 20.74 -15.42 37.29
N VAL A 294 20.06 -15.60 36.16
CA VAL A 294 19.93 -14.59 35.09
C VAL A 294 18.49 -14.55 34.60
N ASP A 295 17.94 -13.37 34.37
CA ASP A 295 16.58 -13.15 33.84
C ASP A 295 16.62 -12.12 32.71
N ASP A 296 16.04 -12.47 31.56
CA ASP A 296 15.81 -11.60 30.39
C ASP A 296 14.33 -11.23 30.34
N PHE A 297 14.05 -9.94 30.48
CA PHE A 297 12.71 -9.38 30.44
C PHE A 297 12.66 -8.15 29.53
N ARG A 298 11.58 -8.03 28.75
CA ARG A 298 11.48 -7.05 27.67
C ARG A 298 10.22 -6.22 27.76
N TYR A 299 10.36 -4.98 27.32
CA TYR A 299 9.29 -4.02 27.11
C TYR A 299 9.42 -3.50 25.69
N GLU A 300 8.34 -3.46 24.93
CA GLU A 300 8.41 -2.90 23.57
C GLU A 300 7.07 -2.35 23.11
N GLY A 301 7.15 -1.45 22.14
CA GLY A 301 6.01 -0.79 21.57
C GLY A 301 6.38 0.06 20.36
N SER A 302 5.35 0.65 19.76
CA SER A 302 5.52 1.55 18.63
C SER A 302 4.58 2.74 18.75
N LEU A 303 5.14 3.93 18.68
CA LEU A 303 4.41 5.15 18.42
C LEU A 303 4.33 5.44 16.93
N PHE A 304 3.36 6.29 16.59
CA PHE A 304 3.11 6.70 15.23
C PHE A 304 2.69 8.17 15.20
N ARG A 305 3.48 9.01 14.52
CA ARG A 305 3.17 10.42 14.33
C ARG A 305 2.53 10.66 12.97
N THR A 306 1.34 11.26 12.94
CA THR A 306 0.61 11.54 11.71
C THR A 306 -0.28 12.78 11.80
N ASN A 307 -0.55 13.37 10.64
CA ASN A 307 -1.54 14.42 10.44
C ASN A 307 -2.67 14.00 9.47
N VAL A 308 -2.80 12.71 9.16
CA VAL A 308 -3.76 12.20 8.16
C VAL A 308 -5.21 12.59 8.48
N VAL A 309 -5.55 12.68 9.77
CA VAL A 309 -6.89 13.09 10.24
C VAL A 309 -7.24 14.51 9.81
N TYR A 310 -6.26 15.43 9.79
CA TYR A 310 -6.50 16.81 9.34
C TYR A 310 -6.81 16.90 7.83
N TRP A 311 -6.37 15.91 7.05
CA TRP A 311 -6.66 15.82 5.63
C TRP A 311 -8.04 15.21 5.32
N TYR A 312 -8.72 14.65 6.33
CA TYR A 312 -9.97 13.90 6.14
C TYR A 312 -11.01 14.67 5.34
N ARG A 313 -11.24 15.95 5.66
CA ARG A 313 -12.26 16.77 4.98
C ARG A 313 -11.99 16.90 3.48
N LEU A 314 -10.73 17.13 3.12
CA LEU A 314 -10.32 17.26 1.72
C LEU A 314 -10.42 15.92 1.00
N ILE A 315 -9.87 14.85 1.58
CA ILE A 315 -9.90 13.50 1.02
C ILE A 315 -11.36 13.05 0.82
N ARG A 316 -12.21 13.29 1.81
CA ARG A 316 -13.65 13.01 1.76
C ARG A 316 -14.31 13.73 0.60
N LEU A 317 -14.04 15.04 0.44
CA LEU A 317 -14.58 15.82 -0.67
C LEU A 317 -14.14 15.25 -2.02
N LEU A 318 -12.84 14.99 -2.21
CA LEU A 318 -12.29 14.45 -3.46
C LEU A 318 -12.95 13.11 -3.85
N ARG A 319 -13.07 12.19 -2.88
CA ARG A 319 -13.69 10.87 -3.10
C ARG A 319 -15.19 10.99 -3.38
N LEU A 320 -15.91 11.84 -2.63
CA LEU A 320 -17.34 12.07 -2.86
C LEU A 320 -17.61 12.69 -4.23
N VAL A 321 -16.82 13.67 -4.66
CA VAL A 321 -16.94 14.28 -5.99
C VAL A 321 -16.68 13.23 -7.07
N GLY A 322 -15.59 12.46 -6.96
CA GLY A 322 -15.26 11.40 -7.92
C GLY A 322 -16.32 10.31 -8.02
N GLN A 323 -16.81 9.83 -6.87
CA GLN A 323 -17.85 8.80 -6.83
C GLN A 323 -19.20 9.33 -7.36
N THR A 324 -19.62 10.51 -6.92
CA THR A 324 -20.88 11.13 -7.36
C THR A 324 -20.87 11.35 -8.87
N TYR A 325 -19.75 11.86 -9.41
CA TYR A 325 -19.58 12.02 -10.85
C TYR A 325 -19.80 10.70 -11.60
N ASN A 326 -19.14 9.63 -11.17
CA ASN A 326 -19.25 8.32 -11.83
C ASN A 326 -20.64 7.69 -11.67
N ILE A 327 -21.32 7.89 -10.53
CA ILE A 327 -22.71 7.47 -10.34
C ILE A 327 -23.60 8.20 -11.36
N VAL A 328 -23.51 9.53 -11.43
CA VAL A 328 -24.29 10.34 -12.38
C VAL A 328 -24.00 9.91 -13.81
N ARG A 329 -22.73 9.72 -14.17
CA ARG A 329 -22.31 9.22 -15.49
C ARG A 329 -22.95 7.87 -15.82
N THR A 330 -22.96 6.94 -14.87
CA THR A 330 -23.54 5.60 -15.09
C THR A 330 -25.06 5.67 -15.26
N LEU A 331 -25.73 6.53 -14.48
CA LEU A 331 -27.17 6.76 -14.60
C LEU A 331 -27.54 7.45 -15.92
N MET A 332 -26.79 8.47 -16.34
CA MET A 332 -26.96 9.14 -17.64
C MET A 332 -26.74 8.18 -18.80
N LEU A 333 -25.74 7.30 -18.72
CA LEU A 333 -25.52 6.26 -19.72
C LEU A 333 -26.68 5.29 -19.80
N PHE A 334 -27.18 4.81 -18.65
CA PHE A 334 -28.34 3.92 -18.62
C PHE A 334 -29.58 4.60 -19.21
N PHE A 335 -29.81 5.87 -18.88
CA PHE A 335 -30.89 6.68 -19.47
C PHE A 335 -30.70 6.84 -20.99
N GLY A 336 -29.48 7.12 -21.46
CA GLY A 336 -29.16 7.17 -22.89
C GLY A 336 -29.45 5.85 -23.61
N CYS A 337 -29.11 4.72 -22.98
CA CYS A 337 -29.45 3.39 -23.48
C CYS A 337 -30.97 3.16 -23.51
N TYR A 338 -31.71 3.66 -22.52
CA TYR A 338 -33.18 3.56 -22.45
C TYR A 338 -33.85 4.35 -23.58
N VAL A 339 -33.41 5.58 -23.83
CA VAL A 339 -33.90 6.40 -24.94
C VAL A 339 -33.54 5.76 -26.29
N ALA A 340 -32.30 5.31 -26.47
CA ALA A 340 -31.86 4.64 -27.71
C ALA A 340 -32.60 3.33 -27.97
N ALA A 341 -33.03 2.63 -26.92
CA ALA A 341 -33.81 1.40 -27.01
C ALA A 341 -35.31 1.62 -27.27
N GLY A 342 -35.74 2.85 -27.57
CA GLY A 342 -37.15 3.17 -27.76
C GLY A 342 -37.96 2.98 -26.47
N GLN A 343 -37.36 3.32 -25.31
CA GLN A 343 -37.99 3.23 -23.99
C GLN A 343 -38.34 1.78 -23.56
N LYS A 344 -37.62 0.78 -24.10
CA LYS A 344 -37.79 -0.63 -23.74
C LYS A 344 -36.71 -1.07 -22.74
N LEU A 345 -37.10 -1.30 -21.49
CA LEU A 345 -36.18 -1.64 -20.38
C LEU A 345 -35.27 -2.84 -20.68
N ARG A 346 -35.82 -3.93 -21.24
CA ARG A 346 -35.04 -5.15 -21.56
C ARG A 346 -33.95 -4.87 -22.61
N SER A 347 -34.27 -4.08 -23.62
CA SER A 347 -33.32 -3.68 -24.66
C SER A 347 -32.28 -2.71 -24.10
N ALA A 348 -32.69 -1.75 -23.27
CA ALA A 348 -31.80 -0.83 -22.58
C ALA A 348 -30.77 -1.56 -21.70
N LEU A 349 -31.21 -2.55 -20.93
CA LEU A 349 -30.34 -3.36 -20.09
C LEU A 349 -29.33 -4.16 -20.92
N ARG A 350 -29.75 -4.71 -22.07
CA ARG A 350 -28.84 -5.40 -22.99
C ARG A 350 -27.78 -4.45 -23.57
N LEU A 351 -28.16 -3.26 -24.00
CA LEU A 351 -27.23 -2.24 -24.50
C LEU A 351 -26.24 -1.84 -23.40
N PHE A 352 -26.74 -1.54 -22.19
CA PHE A 352 -25.92 -1.14 -21.05
C PHE A 352 -24.91 -2.22 -20.64
N LEU A 353 -25.33 -3.49 -20.57
CA LEU A 353 -24.44 -4.60 -20.22
C LEU A 353 -23.45 -4.97 -21.34
N SER A 354 -23.72 -4.55 -22.58
CA SER A 354 -22.80 -4.72 -23.72
C SER A 354 -21.62 -3.76 -23.66
N ILE A 355 -21.75 -2.65 -22.92
CA ILE A 355 -20.69 -1.67 -22.73
C ILE A 355 -19.74 -2.16 -21.63
N PRO A 356 -18.43 -2.24 -21.89
CA PRO A 356 -17.48 -2.69 -20.87
C PRO A 356 -17.40 -1.70 -19.70
N ALA A 357 -17.61 -2.19 -18.47
CA ALA A 357 -17.64 -1.35 -17.26
C ALA A 357 -16.34 -0.53 -17.06
N GLN A 358 -15.18 -1.09 -17.41
CA GLN A 358 -13.90 -0.39 -17.26
C GLN A 358 -13.79 0.89 -18.09
N VAL A 359 -14.48 0.97 -19.24
CA VAL A 359 -14.51 2.19 -20.07
C VAL A 359 -15.33 3.28 -19.38
N ILE A 360 -16.36 2.89 -18.63
CA ILE A 360 -17.23 3.82 -17.90
C ILE A 360 -16.55 4.29 -16.61
N ILE A 361 -15.91 3.37 -15.87
CA ILE A 361 -15.27 3.69 -14.59
C ILE A 361 -14.00 4.53 -14.80
N TYR A 362 -13.16 4.17 -15.78
CA TYR A 362 -11.86 4.82 -16.00
C TYR A 362 -11.86 5.77 -17.20
N GLY A 363 -12.95 5.91 -17.96
CA GLY A 363 -12.94 6.71 -19.18
C GLY A 363 -12.71 8.20 -18.94
N SER A 364 -13.33 8.79 -17.92
CA SER A 364 -13.28 10.23 -17.67
C SER A 364 -12.07 10.63 -16.80
N TRP A 365 -11.49 11.79 -17.09
CA TRP A 365 -10.35 12.33 -16.36
C TRP A 365 -10.69 12.78 -14.94
N LEU A 366 -11.85 13.42 -14.74
CA LEU A 366 -12.21 13.99 -13.43
C LEU A 366 -12.17 12.95 -12.30
N PRO A 367 -12.93 11.84 -12.35
CA PRO A 367 -12.91 10.84 -11.28
C PRO A 367 -11.52 10.25 -11.09
N VAL A 368 -10.81 9.94 -12.19
CA VAL A 368 -9.46 9.37 -12.14
C VAL A 368 -8.48 10.30 -11.40
N VAL A 369 -8.50 11.59 -11.71
CA VAL A 369 -7.61 12.58 -11.09
C VAL A 369 -7.98 12.81 -9.62
N VAL A 370 -9.26 12.99 -9.28
CA VAL A 370 -9.63 13.26 -7.87
C VAL A 370 -9.37 12.07 -6.97
N PHE A 371 -9.58 10.83 -7.43
CA PHE A 371 -9.22 9.64 -6.68
C PHE A 371 -7.70 9.45 -6.56
N ALA A 372 -6.95 9.71 -7.64
CA ALA A 372 -5.48 9.67 -7.60
C ALA A 372 -4.90 10.73 -6.65
N LEU A 373 -5.46 11.95 -6.62
CA LEU A 373 -5.07 13.00 -5.66
C LEU A 373 -5.43 12.61 -4.23
N ALA A 374 -6.61 12.06 -3.98
CA ALA A 374 -6.99 11.57 -2.66
C ALA A 374 -6.02 10.49 -2.16
N HIS A 375 -5.66 9.53 -3.02
CA HIS A 375 -4.68 8.48 -2.74
C HIS A 375 -3.26 9.03 -2.55
N ALA A 376 -2.84 10.02 -3.35
CA ALA A 376 -1.57 10.71 -3.16
C ALA A 376 -1.47 11.38 -1.78
N ILE A 377 -2.59 11.79 -1.18
CA ILE A 377 -2.59 12.36 0.16
C ILE A 377 -2.41 11.27 1.24
N ASP A 378 -3.19 10.19 1.21
CA ASP A 378 -3.27 9.21 2.30
C ASP A 378 -2.58 7.86 2.08
N SER A 379 -1.99 7.60 0.90
CA SER A 379 -1.31 6.33 0.57
C SER A 379 -0.22 5.94 1.57
N ALA A 380 0.62 6.90 1.99
CA ALA A 380 1.68 6.64 2.96
C ALA A 380 1.12 6.10 4.29
N MET A 381 -0.02 6.64 4.73
CA MET A 381 -0.74 6.14 5.90
C MET A 381 -1.36 4.76 5.65
N VAL A 382 -2.09 4.60 4.55
CA VAL A 382 -2.75 3.31 4.20
C VAL A 382 -1.75 2.16 4.23
N TYR A 383 -0.61 2.35 3.58
CA TYR A 383 0.42 1.31 3.53
C TYR A 383 1.14 1.13 4.87
N CYS A 384 1.29 2.18 5.68
CA CYS A 384 1.76 2.03 7.05
C CYS A 384 0.81 1.17 7.90
N VAL A 385 -0.50 1.40 7.78
CA VAL A 385 -1.51 0.60 8.49
C VAL A 385 -1.46 -0.85 8.04
N VAL A 386 -1.39 -1.12 6.73
CA VAL A 386 -1.27 -2.47 6.18
C VAL A 386 0.00 -3.15 6.70
N TYR A 387 1.15 -2.47 6.64
CA TYR A 387 2.42 -3.00 7.12
C TYR A 387 2.40 -3.35 8.61
N ARG A 388 1.84 -2.48 9.44
CA ARG A 388 1.73 -2.67 10.89
C ARG A 388 0.71 -3.74 11.27
N ALA A 389 -0.33 -3.94 10.47
CA ALA A 389 -1.28 -5.04 10.67
C ALA A 389 -0.59 -6.40 10.64
N PHE A 390 0.48 -6.56 9.85
CA PHE A 390 1.27 -7.79 9.79
C PHE A 390 2.40 -7.86 10.84
N ALA A 391 2.39 -7.03 11.88
CA ALA A 391 3.36 -7.13 12.97
C ALA A 391 3.09 -8.35 13.85
N THR A 392 4.15 -9.08 14.20
CA THR A 392 4.11 -10.32 14.98
C THR A 392 4.86 -10.12 16.30
N LEU A 393 4.25 -10.50 17.42
CA LEU A 393 4.93 -10.62 18.71
C LEU A 393 5.54 -12.03 18.80
N ASN A 394 6.83 -12.14 19.13
CA ASN A 394 7.56 -13.43 19.18
C ASN A 394 7.46 -14.29 17.89
N GLY A 395 7.14 -13.67 16.74
CA GLY A 395 7.00 -14.38 15.47
C GLY A 395 5.64 -15.06 15.26
N ASP A 396 4.68 -14.88 16.17
CA ASP A 396 3.33 -15.46 16.05
C ASP A 396 2.30 -14.44 15.52
N PHE A 397 1.27 -14.93 14.84
CA PHE A 397 0.22 -14.15 14.19
C PHE A 397 -1.18 -14.71 14.50
N ALA A 398 -1.92 -14.04 15.37
CA ALA A 398 -3.28 -14.44 15.72
C ALA A 398 -4.31 -13.87 14.72
N LEU A 399 -4.86 -14.72 13.86
CA LEU A 399 -5.91 -14.33 12.91
C LEU A 399 -7.30 -14.39 13.56
N SER A 400 -7.77 -13.27 14.11
CA SER A 400 -9.17 -13.13 14.55
C SER A 400 -10.11 -12.72 13.40
N GLY A 401 -11.41 -13.02 13.52
CA GLY A 401 -12.39 -12.65 12.50
C GLY A 401 -12.51 -11.13 12.28
N GLU A 402 -12.47 -10.35 13.35
CA GLU A 402 -12.48 -8.88 13.29
C GLU A 402 -11.21 -8.34 12.63
N PHE A 403 -10.06 -8.93 12.96
CA PHE A 403 -8.79 -8.56 12.34
C PHE A 403 -8.78 -8.92 10.84
N ALA A 404 -9.33 -10.07 10.44
CA ALA A 404 -9.45 -10.45 9.03
C ALA A 404 -10.35 -9.47 8.24
N TYR A 405 -11.45 -9.01 8.84
CA TYR A 405 -12.30 -7.97 8.26
C TYR A 405 -11.55 -6.64 8.12
N PHE A 406 -10.85 -6.20 9.17
CA PHE A 406 -10.01 -5.01 9.16
C PHE A 406 -8.94 -5.08 8.07
N LEU A 407 -8.21 -6.19 7.98
CA LEU A 407 -7.17 -6.41 6.99
C LEU A 407 -7.75 -6.38 5.58
N THR A 408 -8.88 -7.05 5.34
CA THR A 408 -9.57 -7.03 4.02
C THR A 408 -9.96 -5.62 3.61
N ARG A 409 -10.42 -4.80 4.56
CA ARG A 409 -10.72 -3.38 4.32
C ARG A 409 -9.47 -2.57 4.00
N ALA A 410 -8.38 -2.77 4.74
CA ALA A 410 -7.10 -2.08 4.50
C ALA A 410 -6.48 -2.46 3.14
N LEU A 411 -6.50 -3.75 2.77
CA LEU A 411 -6.07 -4.24 1.46
C LEU A 411 -6.98 -3.74 0.32
N THR A 412 -8.27 -3.55 0.59
CA THR A 412 -9.16 -2.89 -0.37
C THR A 412 -8.75 -1.43 -0.60
N CYS A 413 -8.40 -0.69 0.46
CA CYS A 413 -7.88 0.68 0.32
C CYS A 413 -6.57 0.70 -0.49
N HIS A 414 -5.75 -0.34 -0.38
CA HIS A 414 -4.51 -0.48 -1.14
C HIS A 414 -4.73 -0.51 -2.67
N MET A 415 -5.82 -1.12 -3.13
CA MET A 415 -6.20 -1.15 -4.56
C MET A 415 -6.41 0.23 -5.19
N ARG A 416 -6.49 1.31 -4.39
CA ARG A 416 -6.64 2.67 -4.90
C ARG A 416 -5.41 3.16 -5.67
N ASN A 417 -4.28 2.46 -5.57
CA ASN A 417 -3.14 2.65 -6.48
C ASN A 417 -3.51 2.48 -7.97
N LEU A 418 -4.61 1.78 -8.27
CA LEU A 418 -5.19 1.70 -9.61
C LEU A 418 -5.49 3.07 -10.22
N TRP A 419 -5.91 4.04 -9.41
CA TRP A 419 -6.22 5.39 -9.90
C TRP A 419 -4.96 6.14 -10.34
N VAL A 420 -3.86 5.99 -9.59
CA VAL A 420 -2.55 6.52 -9.98
C VAL A 420 -2.07 5.86 -11.27
N PHE A 421 -2.21 4.54 -11.37
CA PHE A 421 -1.84 3.81 -12.58
C PHE A 421 -2.71 4.22 -13.78
N SER A 422 -4.00 4.50 -13.57
CA SER A 422 -4.91 5.02 -14.59
C SER A 422 -4.48 6.39 -15.10
N VAL A 423 -4.03 7.31 -14.23
CA VAL A 423 -3.46 8.60 -14.64
C VAL A 423 -2.23 8.38 -15.54
N VAL A 424 -1.28 7.55 -15.11
CA VAL A 424 -0.05 7.29 -15.87
C VAL A 424 -0.37 6.69 -17.24
N THR A 425 -1.22 5.66 -17.29
CA THR A 425 -1.60 5.01 -18.55
C THR A 425 -2.34 5.94 -19.49
N LYS A 426 -3.24 6.80 -18.99
CA LYS A 426 -3.88 7.84 -19.81
C LYS A 426 -2.88 8.85 -20.37
N MET A 427 -1.92 9.30 -19.56
CA MET A 427 -0.86 10.21 -20.03
C MET A 427 0.00 9.57 -21.12
N LEU A 428 0.36 8.29 -20.98
CA LEU A 428 1.09 7.53 -21.99
C LEU A 428 0.29 7.37 -23.29
N LEU A 429 -1.02 7.08 -23.18
CA LEU A 429 -1.87 6.96 -24.36
C LEU A 429 -2.06 8.31 -25.06
N TYR A 430 -2.26 9.39 -24.29
CA TYR A 430 -2.35 10.75 -24.81
C TYR A 430 -1.09 11.14 -25.60
N SER A 431 0.10 10.85 -25.07
CA SER A 431 1.36 11.15 -25.75
C SER A 431 1.66 10.23 -26.94
N SER A 432 1.01 9.08 -27.04
CA SER A 432 1.15 8.15 -28.17
C SER A 432 0.22 8.46 -29.35
N THR A 433 -0.88 9.19 -29.12
CA THR A 433 -1.86 9.51 -30.16
C THR A 433 -1.48 10.79 -30.92
N TRP A 434 -0.58 10.68 -31.90
CA TRP A 434 -0.14 11.81 -32.74
C TRP A 434 -1.07 12.07 -33.94
N VAL A 435 -1.78 11.05 -34.43
CA VAL A 435 -2.66 11.14 -35.61
C VAL A 435 -4.07 10.69 -35.23
N ARG A 436 -5.09 11.48 -35.61
CA ARG A 436 -6.50 11.11 -35.46
C ARG A 436 -6.83 9.98 -36.43
N THR A 437 -6.74 8.75 -35.96
CA THR A 437 -7.16 7.55 -36.68
C THR A 437 -8.36 6.92 -35.98
N GLN A 438 -9.14 6.11 -36.70
CA GLN A 438 -10.22 5.31 -36.11
C GLN A 438 -9.69 4.19 -35.19
N HIS A 439 -8.38 3.96 -35.13
CA HIS A 439 -7.76 2.92 -34.32
C HIS A 439 -7.12 3.55 -33.08
N LEU A 440 -7.87 3.60 -31.98
CA LEU A 440 -7.36 4.11 -30.72
C LEU A 440 -6.73 2.97 -29.90
N LEU A 441 -5.48 3.17 -29.50
CA LEU A 441 -4.76 2.23 -28.64
C LEU A 441 -5.33 2.30 -27.21
N GLY A 442 -5.62 1.14 -26.62
CA GLY A 442 -6.04 1.04 -25.22
C GLY A 442 -5.52 -0.23 -24.57
N PHE A 443 -5.53 -0.28 -23.24
CA PHE A 443 -5.18 -1.49 -22.50
C PHE A 443 -6.34 -2.49 -22.51
N ARG A 444 -6.05 -3.79 -22.66
CA ARG A 444 -7.08 -4.83 -22.59
C ARG A 444 -7.88 -4.74 -21.28
N GLY A 445 -9.16 -5.09 -21.35
CA GLY A 445 -10.07 -4.99 -20.21
C GLY A 445 -9.54 -5.72 -18.97
N TYR A 446 -9.62 -5.05 -17.81
CA TYR A 446 -9.16 -5.51 -16.49
C TYR A 446 -7.67 -5.72 -16.29
N VAL A 447 -6.81 -5.52 -17.31
CA VAL A 447 -5.35 -5.63 -17.12
C VAL A 447 -4.85 -4.67 -16.05
N LEU A 448 -5.31 -3.42 -16.05
CA LEU A 448 -4.92 -2.43 -15.04
C LEU A 448 -5.32 -2.86 -13.63
N ALA A 449 -6.55 -3.37 -13.47
CA ALA A 449 -7.05 -3.86 -12.19
C ALA A 449 -6.29 -5.09 -11.69
N LEU A 450 -5.89 -6.00 -12.58
CA LEU A 450 -5.09 -7.18 -12.22
C LEU A 450 -3.67 -6.81 -11.80
N ILE A 451 -3.05 -5.81 -12.45
CA ILE A 451 -1.73 -5.30 -12.04
C ILE A 451 -1.81 -4.69 -10.65
N SER A 452 -2.81 -3.83 -10.41
CA SER A 452 -3.06 -3.22 -9.10
C SER A 452 -3.34 -4.29 -8.01
N PHE A 453 -4.11 -5.32 -8.34
CA PHE A 453 -4.37 -6.45 -7.43
C PHE A 453 -3.11 -7.25 -7.13
N SER A 454 -2.29 -7.52 -8.15
CA SER A 454 -1.03 -8.25 -7.97
C SER A 454 -0.03 -7.46 -7.12
N ALA A 455 -0.09 -6.13 -7.15
CA ALA A 455 0.78 -5.24 -6.38
C ALA A 455 0.67 -5.45 -4.87
N ILE A 456 -0.52 -5.83 -4.38
CA ILE A 456 -0.75 -6.09 -2.95
C ILE A 456 0.16 -7.20 -2.42
N PHE A 457 0.43 -8.24 -3.21
CA PHE A 457 1.25 -9.36 -2.75
C PHE A 457 2.70 -8.95 -2.48
N PHE A 458 3.20 -7.91 -3.16
CA PHE A 458 4.54 -7.41 -2.93
C PHE A 458 4.71 -6.71 -1.56
N ASP A 459 3.61 -6.43 -0.87
CA ASP A 459 3.59 -5.78 0.45
C ASP A 459 3.28 -6.72 1.61
N VAL A 460 3.06 -8.01 1.30
CA VAL A 460 2.89 -9.04 2.32
C VAL A 460 4.23 -9.31 3.02
N ARG A 461 4.20 -9.30 4.35
CA ARG A 461 5.37 -9.64 5.17
C ARG A 461 5.58 -11.15 5.19
N LEU A 462 6.82 -11.57 4.96
CA LEU A 462 7.25 -12.96 5.06
C LEU A 462 8.35 -13.07 6.11
N LEU A 463 8.06 -13.79 7.20
CA LEU A 463 9.04 -14.01 8.29
C LEU A 463 10.32 -14.69 7.78
N MET A 464 10.22 -15.53 6.75
CA MET A 464 11.38 -16.17 6.11
C MET A 464 12.35 -15.17 5.46
N LEU A 465 11.89 -13.97 5.09
CA LEU A 465 12.74 -12.90 4.54
C LEU A 465 13.35 -12.01 5.61
N ARG A 466 13.02 -12.23 6.90
CA ARG A 466 13.45 -11.38 8.01
C ARG A 466 14.96 -11.24 8.06
N ASN A 467 15.44 -10.01 7.85
CA ASN A 467 16.84 -9.64 8.05
C ASN A 467 16.93 -8.40 8.93
N ALA A 468 17.47 -8.59 10.13
CA ALA A 468 17.72 -7.56 11.13
C ALA A 468 19.23 -7.29 11.34
N ASN A 469 20.08 -7.54 10.33
CA ASN A 469 21.53 -7.45 10.49
C ASN A 469 22.00 -6.03 10.85
N VAL A 470 22.89 -5.92 11.85
CA VAL A 470 23.54 -4.67 12.23
C VAL A 470 24.70 -4.41 11.27
N LEU A 471 24.62 -3.29 10.56
CA LEU A 471 25.59 -2.93 9.52
C LEU A 471 26.69 -2.02 10.06
N LEU A 472 26.30 -1.01 10.83
CA LEU A 472 27.20 -0.01 11.39
C LEU A 472 26.79 0.27 12.83
N HIS A 473 27.78 0.50 13.68
CA HIS A 473 27.59 0.83 15.09
C HIS A 473 28.74 1.72 15.53
N THR A 474 28.39 2.87 16.12
CA THR A 474 29.35 3.92 16.48
C THR A 474 29.02 4.47 17.86
N ARG A 475 30.05 4.73 18.68
CA ARG A 475 29.85 5.35 19.99
C ARG A 475 29.41 6.81 19.82
N VAL A 476 28.41 7.22 20.59
CA VAL A 476 27.89 8.59 20.59
C VAL A 476 27.82 9.15 22.00
N ALA A 477 28.07 10.44 22.14
CA ALA A 477 28.05 11.12 23.43
C ALA A 477 26.67 10.96 24.12
N PRO A 478 26.64 10.60 25.41
CA PRO A 478 25.40 10.38 26.14
C PRO A 478 24.75 11.72 26.56
N SER A 479 24.36 12.57 25.61
CA SER A 479 23.68 13.85 25.88
C SER A 479 22.15 13.70 25.81
N GLN A 480 21.43 14.13 26.86
CA GLN A 480 19.96 14.16 26.87
C GLN A 480 19.40 15.12 25.84
N THR A 481 20.00 16.31 25.67
CA THR A 481 19.59 17.29 24.65
C THR A 481 19.64 16.71 23.24
N VAL A 482 20.72 15.98 22.92
CA VAL A 482 20.84 15.32 21.61
C VAL A 482 19.77 14.25 21.43
N GLN A 483 19.40 13.51 22.48
CA GLN A 483 18.31 12.53 22.39
C GLN A 483 16.95 13.20 22.19
N LEU A 484 16.67 14.30 22.90
CA LEU A 484 15.43 15.04 22.73
C LEU A 484 15.30 15.58 21.30
N ILE A 485 16.38 16.12 20.74
CA ILE A 485 16.42 16.56 19.35
C ILE A 485 16.13 15.38 18.41
N ARG A 486 16.69 14.20 18.66
CA ARG A 486 16.43 12.98 17.84
C ARG A 486 15.02 12.44 17.95
N TYR A 487 14.43 12.53 19.15
CA TYR A 487 13.03 12.18 19.39
C TYR A 487 12.08 13.15 18.65
N GLN A 488 12.47 14.41 18.48
CA GLN A 488 11.69 15.38 17.73
C GLN A 488 11.94 15.33 16.22
N HIS A 489 13.20 15.12 15.82
CA HIS A 489 13.70 15.21 14.44
C HIS A 489 14.61 14.03 14.09
N THR A 490 14.38 13.44 12.92
CA THR A 490 15.30 12.44 12.34
C THR A 490 16.30 13.09 11.39
N LEU A 491 17.32 12.34 10.99
CA LEU A 491 18.20 12.72 9.88
C LEU A 491 17.41 12.74 8.55
N PRO A 492 17.64 13.72 7.65
CA PRO A 492 16.97 13.74 6.34
C PRO A 492 17.19 12.48 5.50
N THR A 493 18.34 11.82 5.68
CA THR A 493 18.68 10.56 5.01
C THR A 493 17.98 9.33 5.61
N ASN A 494 17.45 9.43 6.83
CA ASN A 494 16.71 8.36 7.49
C ASN A 494 15.23 8.45 7.11
N SER A 495 14.91 8.11 5.86
CA SER A 495 13.55 8.06 5.34
C SER A 495 13.25 6.69 4.70
N ARG A 496 11.98 6.32 4.63
CA ARG A 496 11.50 5.14 3.89
C ARG A 496 10.77 5.62 2.64
N LEU A 497 11.15 5.11 1.47
CA LEU A 497 10.38 5.34 0.25
C LEU A 497 9.11 4.48 0.33
N TRP A 498 7.96 5.14 0.38
CA TRP A 498 6.67 4.55 0.66
C TRP A 498 5.57 5.26 -0.15
N GLY A 499 4.29 5.04 0.16
CA GLY A 499 3.18 5.71 -0.53
C GLY A 499 3.26 5.55 -2.06
N LEU A 500 3.23 6.64 -2.82
CA LEU A 500 3.34 6.63 -4.28
C LEU A 500 4.67 6.05 -4.80
N TYR A 501 5.77 6.11 -4.04
CA TYR A 501 7.01 5.45 -4.45
C TYR A 501 6.87 3.93 -4.40
N LEU A 502 6.20 3.42 -3.37
CA LEU A 502 5.87 2.00 -3.27
C LEU A 502 4.90 1.57 -4.37
N ASP A 503 3.93 2.43 -4.71
CA ASP A 503 3.06 2.18 -5.87
C ASP A 503 3.86 2.03 -7.16
N ALA A 504 4.80 2.95 -7.42
CA ALA A 504 5.60 2.89 -8.62
C ALA A 504 6.40 1.58 -8.71
N THR A 505 7.07 1.16 -7.63
CA THR A 505 7.87 -0.07 -7.63
C THR A 505 7.00 -1.32 -7.71
N SER A 506 5.95 -1.43 -6.88
CA SER A 506 5.06 -2.59 -6.84
C SER A 506 4.25 -2.75 -8.13
N LEU A 507 3.75 -1.67 -8.72
CA LEU A 507 3.02 -1.71 -10.00
C LEU A 507 3.92 -2.11 -11.16
N VAL A 508 5.18 -1.63 -11.21
CA VAL A 508 6.14 -2.02 -12.24
C VAL A 508 6.50 -3.51 -12.11
N LEU A 509 6.81 -3.99 -10.90
CA LEU A 509 7.08 -5.41 -10.66
C LEU A 509 5.87 -6.27 -11.03
N SER A 510 4.67 -5.85 -10.61
CA SER A 510 3.41 -6.53 -10.94
C SER A 510 3.13 -6.57 -12.43
N PHE A 511 3.43 -5.48 -13.15
CA PHE A 511 3.29 -5.43 -14.61
C PHE A 511 4.19 -6.47 -15.29
N PHE A 512 5.46 -6.58 -14.87
CA PHE A 512 6.38 -7.56 -15.42
C PHE A 512 5.95 -9.00 -15.12
N VAL A 513 5.60 -9.30 -13.87
CA VAL A 513 5.12 -10.63 -13.47
C VAL A 513 3.85 -11.00 -14.24
N LEU A 514 2.86 -10.11 -14.27
CA LEU A 514 1.62 -10.37 -15.00
C LEU A 514 1.87 -10.53 -16.51
N ARG A 515 2.77 -9.74 -17.10
CA ARG A 515 3.14 -9.88 -18.52
C ARG A 515 3.74 -11.24 -18.83
N VAL A 516 4.62 -11.75 -17.97
CA VAL A 516 5.19 -13.10 -18.12
C VAL A 516 4.10 -14.15 -18.00
N LEU A 517 3.26 -14.07 -16.96
CA LEU A 517 2.16 -15.02 -16.75
C LEU A 517 1.17 -15.03 -17.91
N LEU A 518 0.75 -13.86 -18.38
CA LEU A 518 -0.16 -13.74 -19.52
C LEU A 518 0.47 -14.28 -20.81
N ARG A 519 1.76 -14.04 -21.04
CA ARG A 519 2.49 -14.61 -22.19
C ARG A 519 2.57 -16.13 -22.13
N LEU A 520 2.79 -16.71 -20.94
CA LEU A 520 2.77 -18.17 -20.74
C LEU A 520 1.36 -18.75 -20.99
N CYS A 521 0.32 -17.98 -20.69
CA CYS A 521 -1.07 -18.34 -21.00
C CYS A 521 -1.48 -18.03 -22.46
N GLY A 522 -0.56 -17.68 -23.35
CA GLY A 522 -0.83 -17.42 -24.77
C GLY A 522 -1.30 -16.00 -25.11
N VAL A 523 -1.36 -15.07 -24.15
CA VAL A 523 -1.75 -13.68 -24.39
C VAL A 523 -0.50 -12.86 -24.74
N ALA A 524 -0.29 -12.61 -26.03
CA ALA A 524 0.91 -11.95 -26.53
C ALA A 524 0.91 -10.41 -26.35
N ARG A 525 -0.26 -9.77 -26.35
CA ARG A 525 -0.42 -8.30 -26.33
C ARG A 525 -1.29 -7.84 -25.17
N LEU A 526 -0.81 -6.84 -24.41
CA LEU A 526 -1.55 -6.21 -23.29
C LEU A 526 -2.34 -4.98 -23.71
N CYS A 527 -1.97 -4.39 -24.86
CA CYS A 527 -2.68 -3.30 -25.50
C CYS A 527 -3.32 -3.81 -26.77
N ASP A 528 -4.48 -3.25 -27.10
CA ASP A 528 -5.21 -3.57 -28.32
C ASP A 528 -5.79 -2.29 -28.92
N TYR A 529 -6.02 -2.32 -30.24
CA TYR A 529 -6.65 -1.21 -30.94
C TYR A 529 -8.16 -1.35 -30.89
N THR A 530 -8.84 -0.29 -30.48
CA THR A 530 -10.29 -0.18 -30.59
C THR A 530 -10.62 0.59 -31.86
N PHE A 531 -11.41 -0.02 -32.73
CA PHE A 531 -12.02 0.66 -33.86
C PHE A 531 -13.17 1.55 -33.35
N VAL A 532 -13.06 2.86 -33.56
CA VAL A 532 -14.00 3.88 -33.07
C VAL A 532 -14.64 4.66 -34.23
N PRO A 533 -15.88 5.17 -34.06
CA PRO A 533 -16.50 6.04 -35.05
C PRO A 533 -15.72 7.35 -35.23
N TYR A 534 -15.78 7.92 -36.43
CA TYR A 534 -15.17 9.22 -36.73
C TYR A 534 -15.72 10.31 -35.81
N ALA A 535 -17.02 10.26 -35.48
CA ALA A 535 -17.66 11.14 -34.51
C ALA A 535 -16.93 11.15 -33.16
N ALA A 536 -16.50 10.00 -32.64
CA ALA A 536 -15.75 9.93 -31.39
C ALA A 536 -14.35 10.57 -31.52
N THR A 537 -13.67 10.40 -32.65
CA THR A 537 -12.36 11.05 -32.89
C THR A 537 -12.45 12.55 -33.13
N ALA A 538 -13.57 13.02 -33.67
CA ALA A 538 -13.82 14.42 -33.98
C ALA A 538 -14.28 15.21 -32.75
N TYR A 539 -15.18 14.62 -31.95
CA TYR A 539 -15.90 15.31 -30.88
C TYR A 539 -15.61 14.78 -29.47
N ALA A 540 -14.96 13.64 -29.27
CA ALA A 540 -14.63 13.17 -27.92
C ALA A 540 -13.12 13.26 -27.64
N ASN A 541 -12.76 13.30 -26.36
CA ASN A 541 -11.37 13.08 -25.96
C ASN A 541 -10.95 11.63 -26.26
N THR A 542 -9.88 11.43 -27.03
CA THR A 542 -9.38 10.11 -27.42
C THR A 542 -8.98 9.24 -26.22
N THR A 543 -8.54 9.86 -25.12
CA THR A 543 -8.15 9.16 -23.89
C THR A 543 -9.34 8.59 -23.11
N LEU A 544 -10.58 8.88 -23.51
CA LEU A 544 -11.78 8.23 -23.00
C LEU A 544 -11.76 6.71 -23.26
N PHE A 545 -11.05 6.28 -24.31
CA PHE A 545 -10.86 4.89 -24.71
C PHE A 545 -9.55 4.28 -24.20
N SER A 546 -9.10 4.70 -23.00
CA SER A 546 -7.87 4.16 -22.40
C SER A 546 -7.93 2.65 -22.10
N ALA A 547 -9.14 2.08 -22.03
CA ALA A 547 -9.37 0.66 -22.02
C ALA A 547 -9.95 0.21 -23.37
N ALA A 548 -9.39 -0.86 -23.94
CA ALA A 548 -9.85 -1.44 -25.19
C ALA A 548 -11.27 -2.03 -25.04
N TRP A 549 -12.09 -1.80 -26.07
CA TRP A 549 -13.52 -2.12 -26.04
C TRP A 549 -13.84 -3.58 -26.33
N SER A 550 -13.09 -4.21 -27.24
CA SER A 550 -13.37 -5.53 -27.79
C SER A 550 -12.67 -6.67 -27.04
N SER A 551 -11.53 -6.39 -26.41
CA SER A 551 -10.63 -7.41 -25.84
C SER A 551 -10.65 -7.43 -24.30
N LEU A 552 -10.97 -8.58 -23.71
CA LEU A 552 -10.70 -8.85 -22.29
C LEU A 552 -9.28 -9.42 -22.14
N PHE A 553 -8.69 -9.37 -20.94
CA PHE A 553 -7.36 -9.95 -20.69
C PHE A 553 -7.27 -11.47 -20.95
N VAL A 554 -8.38 -12.20 -20.98
CA VAL A 554 -8.46 -13.66 -21.25
C VAL A 554 -8.99 -13.95 -22.65
N SER A 555 -9.23 -12.94 -23.49
CA SER A 555 -9.54 -13.18 -24.88
C SER A 555 -8.26 -13.68 -25.57
N LEU A 556 -8.23 -14.99 -25.82
CA LEU A 556 -7.18 -15.67 -26.59
C LEU A 556 -7.32 -15.44 -28.09
N ASP A 557 -8.54 -15.08 -28.53
CA ASP A 557 -8.80 -14.76 -29.92
C ASP A 557 -7.94 -13.57 -30.35
N ASP A 558 -7.22 -13.75 -31.45
CA ASP A 558 -6.68 -12.62 -32.20
C ASP A 558 -7.86 -11.67 -32.49
N PRO A 559 -7.72 -10.36 -32.27
CA PRO A 559 -8.70 -9.42 -32.79
C PRO A 559 -8.79 -9.75 -34.27
N VAL A 560 -9.98 -10.16 -34.74
CA VAL A 560 -10.28 -10.34 -36.16
C VAL A 560 -9.56 -9.20 -36.86
N SER A 561 -8.53 -9.54 -37.63
CA SER A 561 -7.67 -8.56 -38.23
C SER A 561 -8.57 -7.72 -39.13
N VAL A 562 -8.92 -6.52 -38.68
CA VAL A 562 -9.63 -5.53 -39.50
C VAL A 562 -8.79 -5.18 -40.75
N ASN A 563 -7.52 -5.62 -40.78
CA ASN A 563 -6.62 -5.60 -41.93
C ASN A 563 -6.97 -6.61 -43.05
N ALA A 564 -8.07 -7.36 -42.97
CA ALA A 564 -8.44 -8.35 -43.99
C ALA A 564 -9.69 -7.96 -44.80
N VAL A 565 -9.82 -6.71 -45.28
CA VAL A 565 -10.57 -6.43 -46.52
C VAL A 565 -9.99 -5.20 -47.23
N VAL A 566 -9.51 -5.40 -48.46
CA VAL A 566 -9.20 -4.36 -49.45
C VAL A 566 -10.52 -3.70 -49.90
N ALA A 567 -10.63 -2.37 -49.77
CA ALA A 567 -11.57 -1.36 -50.34
C ALA A 567 -13.05 -1.77 -50.60
N PRO A 568 -14.06 -1.05 -50.03
CA PRO A 568 -14.73 0.15 -50.61
C PRO A 568 -15.37 1.13 -49.56
N HIS A 569 -16.11 2.15 -50.03
CA HIS A 569 -16.81 3.26 -49.32
C HIS A 569 -17.56 2.94 -48.00
N TRP A 570 -17.90 1.68 -47.71
CA TRP A 570 -18.52 1.31 -46.42
C TRP A 570 -17.58 1.43 -45.22
N ILE A 571 -16.26 1.55 -45.44
CA ILE A 571 -15.28 1.84 -44.39
C ILE A 571 -15.46 3.26 -43.80
N LEU A 572 -16.00 4.20 -44.59
CA LEU A 572 -16.28 5.58 -44.14
C LEU A 572 -17.59 5.69 -43.36
N PHE A 573 -18.53 4.77 -43.60
CA PHE A 573 -19.85 4.74 -42.96
C PHE A 573 -20.16 3.37 -42.33
N PRO A 574 -19.29 2.83 -41.47
CA PRO A 574 -19.48 1.51 -40.92
C PRO A 574 -20.67 1.49 -39.97
N LYS A 575 -21.73 0.77 -40.34
CA LYS A 575 -22.91 0.51 -39.50
C LYS A 575 -22.62 -0.57 -38.45
N LEU A 576 -21.55 -0.39 -37.67
CA LEU A 576 -21.19 -1.28 -36.57
C LEU A 576 -22.05 -0.94 -35.34
N PRO A 577 -22.79 -1.90 -34.75
CA PRO A 577 -23.55 -1.65 -33.52
C PRO A 577 -22.66 -1.20 -32.36
N GLN A 578 -21.37 -1.56 -32.38
CA GLN A 578 -20.35 -1.06 -31.45
C GLN A 578 -20.17 0.47 -31.54
N HIS A 579 -20.27 1.08 -32.73
CA HIS A 579 -20.11 2.53 -32.90
C HIS A 579 -21.23 3.30 -32.21
N VAL A 580 -22.46 2.78 -32.28
CA VAL A 580 -23.61 3.36 -31.54
C VAL A 580 -23.35 3.32 -30.03
N LEU A 581 -22.85 2.19 -29.51
CA LEU A 581 -22.52 2.07 -28.08
C LEU A 581 -21.38 3.01 -27.68
N ILE A 582 -20.36 3.17 -28.51
CA ILE A 582 -19.27 4.13 -28.29
C ILE A 582 -19.79 5.56 -28.25
N ASN A 583 -20.65 5.93 -29.22
CA ASN A 583 -21.28 7.24 -29.27
C ASN A 583 -22.15 7.51 -28.04
N LEU A 584 -22.93 6.52 -27.59
CA LEU A 584 -23.68 6.61 -26.34
C LEU A 584 -22.77 6.91 -25.14
N VAL A 585 -21.60 6.27 -25.03
CA VAL A 585 -20.71 6.46 -23.87
C VAL A 585 -20.14 7.87 -23.78
N TRP A 586 -19.63 8.44 -24.87
CA TRP A 586 -19.03 9.76 -24.80
C TRP A 586 -20.10 10.87 -24.78
N MET A 587 -21.23 10.69 -25.47
CA MET A 587 -22.32 11.67 -25.47
C MET A 587 -23.09 11.72 -24.15
N THR A 588 -23.03 10.69 -23.32
CA THR A 588 -23.67 10.66 -21.98
C THR A 588 -22.69 10.94 -20.84
N ASP A 589 -21.39 11.15 -21.14
CA ASP A 589 -20.44 11.61 -20.14
C ASP A 589 -20.69 13.11 -19.84
N PRO A 590 -20.95 13.51 -18.58
CA PRO A 590 -21.32 14.88 -18.27
C PRO A 590 -20.28 15.94 -18.69
N ILE A 591 -18.99 15.62 -18.56
CA ILE A 591 -17.90 16.55 -18.93
C ILE A 591 -17.71 16.61 -20.42
N GLU A 592 -17.69 15.48 -21.13
CA GLU A 592 -17.57 15.49 -22.59
C GLU A 592 -18.79 16.16 -23.22
N PHE A 593 -20.00 15.85 -22.75
CA PHE A 593 -21.24 16.52 -23.17
C PHE A 593 -21.16 18.03 -22.94
N GLY A 594 -20.83 18.46 -21.71
CA GLY A 594 -20.72 19.88 -21.38
C GLY A 594 -19.61 20.60 -22.12
N SER A 595 -18.44 19.96 -22.28
CA SER A 595 -17.30 20.50 -23.03
C SER A 595 -17.65 20.71 -24.50
N GLN A 596 -18.33 19.73 -25.12
CA GLN A 596 -18.76 19.85 -26.50
C GLN A 596 -19.86 20.89 -26.64
N TYR A 597 -20.88 20.89 -25.79
CA TYR A 597 -21.91 21.94 -25.79
C TYR A 597 -21.28 23.34 -25.74
N CYS A 598 -20.38 23.59 -24.79
CA CYS A 598 -19.68 24.87 -24.66
C CYS A 598 -18.75 25.21 -25.83
N ARG A 599 -18.12 24.23 -26.49
CA ARG A 599 -17.25 24.44 -27.65
C ARG A 599 -18.03 24.73 -28.93
N THR A 600 -19.19 24.12 -29.10
CA THR A 600 -20.01 24.20 -30.33
C THR A 600 -21.00 25.37 -30.34
N VAL A 601 -21.33 25.95 -29.18
CA VAL A 601 -22.27 27.09 -29.10
C VAL A 601 -21.67 28.39 -29.68
N PRO A 602 -20.38 28.73 -29.48
CA PRO A 602 -19.81 29.99 -30.00
C PRO A 602 -19.04 29.89 -31.32
N LEU A 603 -18.66 28.68 -31.80
CA LEU A 603 -17.74 28.48 -32.93
C LEU A 603 -18.31 27.53 -33.99
N GLU A 604 -17.88 27.67 -35.25
CA GLU A 604 -18.21 26.77 -36.38
C GLU A 604 -17.74 25.29 -36.21
N LYS A 605 -17.17 24.95 -35.06
CA LYS A 605 -16.72 23.59 -34.72
C LYS A 605 -17.93 22.78 -34.25
N GLY A 606 -18.15 21.60 -34.81
CA GLY A 606 -19.34 20.77 -34.54
C GLY A 606 -20.26 20.54 -35.74
N ARG A 607 -19.82 20.89 -36.96
CA ARG A 607 -20.53 20.59 -38.21
C ARG A 607 -20.59 19.08 -38.42
N VAL A 608 -21.77 18.60 -38.79
CA VAL A 608 -22.03 17.24 -39.27
C VAL A 608 -22.56 17.37 -40.69
N TYR A 609 -21.92 16.68 -41.61
CA TYR A 609 -22.30 16.64 -43.01
C TYR A 609 -23.31 15.50 -43.19
N VAL A 610 -24.48 15.85 -43.74
CA VAL A 610 -25.58 14.91 -43.97
C VAL A 610 -25.53 14.49 -45.44
N TYR A 611 -25.26 13.21 -45.66
CA TYR A 611 -25.09 12.61 -46.97
C TYR A 611 -26.28 11.73 -47.32
N LEU A 612 -26.67 11.71 -48.60
CA LEU A 612 -27.56 10.72 -49.18
C LEU A 612 -26.73 9.71 -49.96
N GLU A 613 -26.76 8.46 -49.56
CA GLU A 613 -26.15 7.38 -50.33
C GLU A 613 -26.95 7.15 -51.61
N ARG A 614 -26.32 7.34 -52.78
CA ARG A 614 -27.03 7.32 -54.07
C ARG A 614 -27.65 5.97 -54.41
N VAL A 615 -27.03 4.87 -53.95
CA VAL A 615 -27.46 3.50 -54.26
C VAL A 615 -28.63 3.06 -53.38
N SER A 616 -28.55 3.33 -52.07
CA SER A 616 -29.53 2.84 -51.10
C SER A 616 -30.63 3.86 -50.76
N GLY A 617 -30.39 5.14 -51.04
CA GLY A 617 -31.23 6.25 -50.59
C GLY A 617 -31.15 6.51 -49.08
N ASN A 618 -30.21 5.88 -48.37
CA ASN A 618 -30.05 6.08 -46.93
C ASN A 618 -29.39 7.42 -46.62
N VAL A 619 -29.84 8.05 -45.54
CA VAL A 619 -29.20 9.24 -44.98
C VAL A 619 -28.06 8.80 -44.05
N LEU A 620 -26.88 9.40 -44.23
CA LEU A 620 -25.66 9.12 -43.49
C LEU A 620 -25.15 10.42 -42.84
N TYR A 621 -24.61 10.31 -41.64
CA TYR A 621 -24.11 11.45 -40.86
C TYR A 621 -22.61 11.27 -40.62
N HIS A 622 -21.80 12.28 -40.96
CA HIS A 622 -20.34 12.19 -40.86
C HIS A 622 -19.70 13.54 -40.46
N PRO A 623 -18.62 13.56 -39.65
CA PRO A 623 -17.99 14.81 -39.20
C PRO A 623 -17.16 15.53 -40.26
N TRP A 624 -16.70 14.81 -41.28
CA TRP A 624 -15.87 15.35 -42.37
C TRP A 624 -16.67 15.71 -43.61
N SER A 625 -16.19 16.73 -44.32
CA SER A 625 -16.68 17.21 -45.60
C SER A 625 -16.32 16.27 -46.76
N VAL A 626 -16.92 16.49 -47.95
CA VAL A 626 -16.63 15.68 -49.15
C VAL A 626 -15.13 15.74 -49.49
N ASN A 627 -14.52 16.92 -49.46
CA ASN A 627 -13.11 17.11 -49.79
C ASN A 627 -12.19 16.36 -48.82
N GLU A 628 -12.55 16.32 -47.53
CA GLU A 628 -11.80 15.58 -46.51
C GLU A 628 -11.97 14.05 -46.69
N LEU A 629 -13.18 13.61 -47.06
CA LEU A 629 -13.46 12.20 -47.37
C LEU A 629 -12.72 11.72 -48.64
N GLU A 630 -12.68 12.55 -49.68
CA GLU A 630 -11.94 12.28 -50.93
C GLU A 630 -10.44 12.18 -50.69
N GLY A 631 -9.92 12.87 -49.66
CA GLY A 631 -8.53 12.71 -49.22
C GLY A 631 -8.20 11.35 -48.61
N VAL A 632 -9.22 10.53 -48.27
CA VAL A 632 -9.05 9.19 -47.67
C VAL A 632 -9.50 8.07 -48.61
N VAL A 633 -10.56 8.29 -49.39
CA VAL A 633 -11.07 7.33 -50.37
C VAL A 633 -11.35 8.08 -51.68
N GLU A 634 -10.78 7.63 -52.78
CA GLU A 634 -11.03 8.21 -54.11
C GLU A 634 -12.50 8.02 -54.53
N ASP A 635 -13.03 8.96 -55.33
CA ASP A 635 -14.37 8.94 -55.93
C ASP A 635 -15.56 8.88 -54.95
N VAL A 636 -15.42 9.30 -53.69
CA VAL A 636 -16.54 9.33 -52.71
C VAL A 636 -17.72 10.18 -53.19
N SER A 637 -17.47 11.30 -53.87
CA SER A 637 -18.53 12.18 -54.43
C SER A 637 -19.43 11.49 -55.47
N SER A 638 -18.95 10.41 -56.09
CA SER A 638 -19.75 9.58 -57.00
C SER A 638 -20.78 8.71 -56.25
N SER A 639 -20.51 8.38 -54.99
CA SER A 639 -21.31 7.43 -54.18
C SER A 639 -22.27 8.12 -53.21
N VAL A 640 -21.90 9.31 -52.72
CA VAL A 640 -22.72 10.09 -51.79
C VAL A 640 -23.03 11.48 -52.34
N HIS A 641 -24.22 11.98 -52.02
CA HIS A 641 -24.64 13.34 -52.34
C HIS A 641 -24.80 14.14 -51.04
N LEU A 642 -24.08 15.26 -50.89
CA LEU A 642 -24.24 16.14 -49.73
C LEU A 642 -25.63 16.79 -49.77
N LEU A 643 -26.49 16.50 -48.78
CA LEU A 643 -27.81 17.11 -48.67
C LEU A 643 -27.74 18.46 -47.98
N ARG A 644 -27.10 18.51 -46.81
CA ARG A 644 -26.98 19.70 -45.97
C ARG A 644 -25.87 19.56 -44.93
N VAL A 645 -25.56 20.66 -44.27
CA VAL A 645 -24.61 20.73 -43.17
C VAL A 645 -25.37 21.20 -41.94
N ASP A 646 -25.47 20.33 -40.94
CA ASP A 646 -26.16 20.61 -39.68
C ASP A 646 -25.12 20.75 -38.55
N ARG A 647 -25.52 21.30 -37.40
CA ARG A 647 -24.72 21.17 -36.18
C ARG A 647 -25.07 19.86 -35.48
N LEU A 648 -24.09 19.21 -34.86
CA LEU A 648 -24.30 17.96 -34.12
C LEU A 648 -25.47 18.06 -33.12
N TRP A 649 -25.61 19.20 -32.43
CA TRP A 649 -26.66 19.43 -31.44
C TRP A 649 -28.02 19.84 -32.00
N GLU A 650 -28.12 20.10 -33.30
CA GLU A 650 -29.39 20.37 -33.99
C GLU A 650 -30.03 19.06 -34.50
N LEU A 651 -29.21 18.03 -34.73
CA LEU A 651 -29.69 16.70 -35.09
C LEU A 651 -30.56 16.08 -33.99
N PRO A 652 -31.59 15.28 -34.29
CA PRO A 652 -32.26 14.44 -33.31
C PRO A 652 -31.27 13.53 -32.57
N TRP A 653 -31.50 13.23 -31.29
CA TRP A 653 -30.58 12.39 -30.49
C TRP A 653 -30.27 11.03 -31.14
N ILE A 654 -31.28 10.41 -31.76
CA ILE A 654 -31.12 9.13 -32.45
C ILE A 654 -30.15 9.26 -33.63
N ASP A 655 -30.22 10.34 -34.40
CA ASP A 655 -29.33 10.59 -35.54
C ASP A 655 -27.90 10.89 -35.07
N ARG A 656 -27.74 11.56 -33.92
CA ARG A 656 -26.43 11.83 -33.31
C ARG A 656 -25.69 10.55 -32.97
N ILE A 657 -26.35 9.61 -32.30
CA ILE A 657 -25.69 8.36 -31.87
C ILE A 657 -25.34 7.44 -33.06
N HIS A 658 -26.00 7.63 -34.21
CA HIS A 658 -25.72 6.96 -35.47
C HIS A 658 -24.71 7.70 -36.36
N CYS A 659 -24.12 8.80 -35.89
CA CYS A 659 -23.05 9.49 -36.61
C CYS A 659 -21.80 8.60 -36.73
N SER A 660 -21.28 8.49 -37.96
CA SER A 660 -20.20 7.55 -38.35
C SER A 660 -18.86 7.89 -37.72
#